data_AF-A0AB33VHZ6-F1
#
_entry.id   AF-A0AB33VHZ6-F1
#
_cell.length_a   1.000
_cell.length_b   1.000
_cell.length_c   1.000
_cell.angle_alpha   90.00
_cell.angle_beta   90.00
_cell.angle_gamma   90.00
#
_symmetry.space_group_name_H-M   'P 1'
#
loop_
_entity.id
_entity.type
_entity.pdbx_description
1 polymer ?
#
loop_
_entity_poly.entity_id
_entity_poly.type
_entity_poly.pdbx_seq_one_letter_code
_entity_poly.pdbx_strand_id
1 'polypeptide(L)'
;MSSTDRQAAREMAARRPDDPAPDSHTAGDDAIDRLLRAAGWPLTGPDDTAFPITGLPTPQGKGYVDYVLWGDHRKPLAIVEARHTRRNARAGRQRARQYADGLEAMTGQRPLIYCTNGRDHWLWDDRTCPPRAVRGFHRKDELERLIERRMRRQPLATAAIDTAIAERPHQHRAIRRIAEAFEQDRLRGALVSMPSGTGKTRTAVALADLLMRCHWIKRTLFLTDRAAQLQRAAAAFATHLPGATLVDLAKDAAPEGDVYLSTCPTALGWLDGIDDAPRFGPGHFDLVIVDVAHRGICQQYRAIFSYFDALLVGLTATPKEAIDRNMCDVFGLAAGLPTEAYDLDEAIADHHLVPPRTVSVPVRLQREAIRYDDLSDTEKDQRDTLEWDDGNADASAPEAADAWLHHQDAVDEMIALVMEARGHRVAGGDWIGKTLIFARNHGHARFIAERFDANYPQYKGELACVITYEAGQTQALVDAFSVADRMPRIAISAGLLDIGIAVPEVVNLVFFRRVRSRTRFWRMVGCGTRPCQDLYGPGQDKQDVLVFDFCRNLAFFNVDSEAAAQTLPTPLGQRVFRARLELLTRLQTRPAALCVQEARASYGNPPTPAALHDDIAHWLHRQVASMSTDNFAVRAKHRYIGPYTRREAWQHLSPAQAAELAEHVSGLPTTLRDDSDEAARRVDLLMLCLQLCVLRGEPAPERLKTPVRSVARALLAQTCHPAVRDQAEWLTALAGEGWWSDASALQLEQARRRLRPLAHLIDAEARRQLACADCADTVGPTREITVTACADGTGFERFRTRARQFLRTHDHLPTLRKLRHNEPLTTADLAGLEQMLVVDGVGSGEDIDRARRASGGLGIFVRGLIGLDRAAATAALSGIIGSEAMTADQREFIDLVVMHLTGHGTMDAARLYASPLTDIAPQGPDGLFAPEMVDALVTALRRIKARAGAT
;
A
#
# COMPACT_ATOMS: atom_id res chain seq x y z
N MET A 1 -32.80 3.46 62.24
CA MET A 1 -33.98 4.28 61.88
C MET A 1 -35.17 3.35 61.67
N SER A 2 -36.31 3.68 62.26
CA SER A 2 -37.53 2.88 62.15
C SER A 2 -38.15 3.00 60.74
N SER A 3 -39.00 2.05 60.34
CA SER A 3 -39.79 2.09 59.10
C SER A 3 -40.56 3.41 58.95
N THR A 4 -41.06 3.92 60.08
CA THR A 4 -41.86 5.15 60.20
C THR A 4 -41.03 6.42 59.95
N ASP A 5 -39.76 6.46 60.40
CA ASP A 5 -38.85 7.59 60.14
C ASP A 5 -38.48 7.72 58.65
N ARG A 6 -38.49 6.60 57.91
CA ARG A 6 -38.18 6.56 56.47
C ARG A 6 -39.33 7.05 55.61
N GLN A 7 -40.57 6.79 56.04
CA GLN A 7 -41.77 7.26 55.35
C GLN A 7 -41.98 8.78 55.55
N ALA A 8 -41.66 9.28 56.75
CA ALA A 8 -41.62 10.72 57.02
C ALA A 8 -40.52 11.45 56.23
N ALA A 9 -39.36 10.82 56.00
CA ALA A 9 -38.30 11.37 55.15
C ALA A 9 -38.70 11.45 53.66
N ARG A 10 -39.45 10.45 53.15
CA ARG A 10 -40.05 10.49 51.80
C ARG A 10 -41.06 11.62 51.65
N GLU A 11 -41.90 11.84 52.66
CA GLU A 11 -42.87 12.95 52.66
C GLU A 11 -42.22 14.33 52.84
N MET A 12 -41.11 14.43 53.58
CA MET A 12 -40.32 15.66 53.70
C MET A 12 -39.53 16.00 52.44
N ALA A 13 -39.02 15.01 51.71
CA ALA A 13 -38.40 15.24 50.40
C ALA A 13 -39.41 15.75 49.35
N ALA A 14 -40.68 15.35 49.49
CA ALA A 14 -41.79 15.81 48.64
C ALA A 14 -42.27 17.24 48.95
N ARG A 15 -41.95 17.81 50.12
CA ARG A 15 -42.34 19.18 50.52
C ARG A 15 -41.13 20.12 50.47
N ARG A 16 -40.83 20.66 49.28
CA ARG A 16 -39.90 21.80 49.10
C ARG A 16 -40.66 23.13 49.24
N PRO A 17 -40.12 24.19 49.87
CA PRO A 17 -40.75 25.51 49.90
C PRO A 17 -40.57 26.26 48.55
N ASP A 18 -41.71 26.67 47.97
CA ASP A 18 -42.09 27.67 46.94
C ASP A 18 -41.01 28.32 46.04
N ASP A 19 -41.16 28.41 44.70
CA ASP A 19 -42.27 29.04 43.93
C ASP A 19 -42.21 28.66 42.41
N PRO A 20 -43.25 28.82 41.53
CA PRO A 20 -44.70 28.59 41.64
C PRO A 20 -45.23 27.43 40.76
N ALA A 21 -46.42 26.94 41.14
CA ALA A 21 -47.43 26.13 40.41
C ALA A 21 -47.25 24.58 40.29
N PRO A 22 -48.32 23.78 40.57
CA PRO A 22 -48.26 22.33 40.68
C PRO A 22 -48.72 21.65 39.39
N ASP A 23 -47.79 21.24 38.53
CA ASP A 23 -48.10 20.38 37.37
C ASP A 23 -47.31 19.05 37.47
N SER A 24 -48.03 18.00 37.86
CA SER A 24 -47.73 16.55 37.73
C SER A 24 -46.28 16.08 37.92
N HIS A 25 -45.97 15.70 39.17
CA HIS A 25 -44.72 15.10 39.66
C HIS A 25 -44.38 13.66 39.20
N THR A 26 -44.82 13.16 38.04
CA THR A 26 -44.66 11.71 37.73
C THR A 26 -43.88 11.38 36.44
N ALA A 27 -44.02 12.14 35.36
CA ALA A 27 -43.54 11.69 34.04
C ALA A 27 -41.99 11.67 33.87
N GLY A 28 -41.25 12.51 34.61
CA GLY A 28 -39.79 12.64 34.49
C GLY A 28 -39.00 11.55 35.24
N ASP A 29 -39.45 11.21 36.44
CA ASP A 29 -38.82 10.18 37.29
C ASP A 29 -39.09 8.77 36.72
N ASP A 30 -40.29 8.54 36.16
CA ASP A 30 -40.65 7.28 35.46
C ASP A 30 -39.79 6.99 34.22
N ALA A 31 -39.26 8.02 33.55
CA ALA A 31 -38.36 7.84 32.41
C ALA A 31 -36.94 7.45 32.86
N ILE A 32 -36.42 8.09 33.91
CA ILE A 32 -35.09 7.80 34.47
C ILE A 32 -35.07 6.39 35.07
N ASP A 33 -36.11 6.03 35.83
CA ASP A 33 -36.31 4.71 36.39
C ASP A 33 -36.31 3.60 35.32
N ARG A 34 -37.03 3.81 34.22
CA ARG A 34 -37.06 2.85 33.10
C ARG A 34 -35.68 2.66 32.48
N LEU A 35 -34.95 3.75 32.24
CA LEU A 35 -33.60 3.68 31.67
C LEU A 35 -32.59 3.01 32.61
N LEU A 36 -32.70 3.26 33.92
CA LEU A 36 -31.88 2.58 34.92
C LEU A 36 -32.19 1.08 34.96
N ARG A 37 -33.47 0.69 34.97
CA ARG A 37 -33.89 -0.73 34.90
C ARG A 37 -33.43 -1.41 33.61
N ALA A 38 -33.55 -0.74 32.47
CA ALA A 38 -33.06 -1.25 31.18
C ALA A 38 -31.53 -1.43 31.17
N ALA A 39 -30.79 -0.60 31.91
CA ALA A 39 -29.36 -0.77 32.15
C ALA A 39 -29.03 -1.85 33.22
N GLY A 40 -30.03 -2.59 33.71
CA GLY A 40 -29.86 -3.68 34.67
C GLY A 40 -29.84 -3.24 36.14
N TRP A 41 -30.25 -2.01 36.45
CA TRP A 41 -30.36 -1.52 37.84
C TRP A 41 -31.77 -1.77 38.39
N PRO A 42 -31.96 -2.73 39.31
CA PRO A 42 -33.30 -3.10 39.79
C PRO A 42 -33.97 -2.03 40.67
N LEU A 43 -33.18 -1.17 41.33
CA LEU A 43 -33.65 -0.12 42.24
C LEU A 43 -34.54 -0.62 43.40
N THR A 44 -34.33 -1.87 43.84
CA THR A 44 -35.15 -2.54 44.86
C THR A 44 -34.60 -2.40 46.28
N GLY A 45 -33.38 -1.89 46.44
CA GLY A 45 -32.73 -1.71 47.74
C GLY A 45 -33.26 -0.50 48.52
N PRO A 46 -33.25 -0.55 49.87
CA PRO A 46 -33.71 0.56 50.71
C PRO A 46 -32.81 1.81 50.62
N ASP A 47 -31.58 1.65 50.12
CA ASP A 47 -30.55 2.69 50.03
C ASP A 47 -30.27 3.12 48.56
N ASP A 48 -31.06 2.64 47.59
CA ASP A 48 -30.84 2.89 46.16
C ASP A 48 -31.39 4.25 45.71
N THR A 49 -32.43 4.74 46.41
CA THR A 49 -33.15 5.99 46.10
C THR A 49 -33.19 6.90 47.32
N ALA A 50 -33.11 8.22 47.11
CA ALA A 50 -33.14 9.23 48.16
C ALA A 50 -32.16 8.91 49.31
N PHE A 51 -30.92 8.56 48.96
CA PHE A 51 -29.92 8.14 49.94
C PHE A 51 -29.43 9.34 50.78
N PRO A 52 -29.51 9.28 52.12
CA PRO A 52 -29.10 10.39 52.97
C PRO A 52 -27.57 10.54 52.99
N ILE A 53 -27.09 11.76 52.75
CA ILE A 53 -25.69 12.16 52.89
C ILE A 53 -25.55 13.20 54.00
N THR A 54 -24.50 13.05 54.79
CA THR A 54 -24.07 13.98 55.84
C THR A 54 -22.74 14.65 55.46
N GLY A 55 -22.44 15.81 56.05
CA GLY A 55 -21.18 16.53 55.82
C GLY A 55 -21.19 17.49 54.62
N LEU A 56 -22.37 17.86 54.11
CA LEU A 56 -22.50 18.79 52.99
C LEU A 56 -22.30 20.25 53.43
N PRO A 57 -21.82 21.15 52.55
CA PRO A 57 -21.69 22.58 52.82
C PRO A 57 -23.07 23.29 52.73
N THR A 58 -24.06 22.75 53.43
CA THR A 58 -25.41 23.31 53.57
C THR A 58 -25.64 23.68 55.04
N PRO A 59 -26.56 24.63 55.35
CA PRO A 59 -26.81 25.07 56.74
C PRO A 59 -27.16 23.94 57.71
N GLN A 60 -27.69 22.82 57.18
CA GLN A 60 -28.11 21.66 57.96
C GLN A 60 -27.10 20.51 57.91
N GLY A 61 -26.04 20.61 57.11
CA GLY A 61 -25.01 19.58 56.92
C GLY A 61 -25.53 18.26 56.34
N LYS A 62 -26.76 18.24 55.81
CA LYS A 62 -27.48 17.05 55.34
C LYS A 62 -28.06 17.27 53.94
N GLY A 63 -28.23 16.20 53.19
CA GLY A 63 -28.81 16.18 51.86
C GLY A 63 -29.19 14.76 51.44
N TYR A 64 -29.81 14.64 50.26
CA TYR A 64 -30.27 13.36 49.72
C TYR A 64 -29.84 13.26 48.26
N VAL A 65 -29.25 12.12 47.90
CA VAL A 65 -28.90 11.77 46.52
C VAL A 65 -30.11 11.08 45.90
N ASP A 66 -30.52 11.50 44.70
CA ASP A 66 -31.72 10.94 44.06
C ASP A 66 -31.55 9.44 43.82
N TYR A 67 -30.42 9.01 43.24
CA TYR A 67 -30.05 7.60 43.12
C TYR A 67 -28.58 7.34 43.41
N VAL A 68 -28.30 6.20 44.04
CA VAL A 68 -26.94 5.66 44.19
C VAL A 68 -26.86 4.29 43.55
N LEU A 69 -25.93 4.13 42.61
CA LEU A 69 -25.66 2.88 41.91
C LEU A 69 -24.57 2.13 42.66
N TRP A 70 -24.97 1.08 43.37
CA TRP A 70 -24.09 0.30 44.24
C TRP A 70 -23.42 -0.86 43.49
N GLY A 71 -22.12 -1.01 43.69
CA GLY A 71 -21.35 -2.17 43.24
C GLY A 71 -21.35 -3.29 44.26
N ASP A 72 -20.46 -4.26 44.04
CA ASP A 72 -20.23 -5.30 45.05
C ASP A 72 -19.76 -4.72 46.39
N HIS A 73 -20.12 -5.42 47.48
CA HIS A 73 -19.80 -5.02 48.85
C HIS A 73 -20.30 -3.61 49.25
N ARG A 74 -21.34 -3.10 48.57
CA ARG A 74 -21.92 -1.76 48.78
C ARG A 74 -20.91 -0.62 48.62
N LYS A 75 -19.94 -0.78 47.73
CA LYS A 75 -19.12 0.34 47.28
C LYS A 75 -19.89 1.19 46.25
N PRO A 76 -19.93 2.52 46.37
CA PRO A 76 -20.69 3.34 45.45
C PRO A 76 -19.97 3.44 44.11
N LEU A 77 -20.63 3.06 43.03
CA LEU A 77 -20.08 3.13 41.67
C LEU A 77 -20.42 4.46 41.00
N ALA A 78 -21.66 4.90 41.12
CA ALA A 78 -22.09 6.19 40.61
C ALA A 78 -23.23 6.79 41.44
N ILE A 79 -23.39 8.10 41.32
CA ILE A 79 -24.57 8.82 41.79
C ILE A 79 -25.33 9.38 40.58
N VAL A 80 -26.64 9.53 40.70
CA VAL A 80 -27.47 10.17 39.67
C VAL A 80 -28.19 11.35 40.30
N GLU A 81 -27.89 12.55 39.81
CA GLU A 81 -28.64 13.78 40.11
C GLU A 81 -29.69 13.97 39.03
N ALA A 82 -30.96 13.88 39.43
CA ALA A 82 -32.11 14.02 38.57
C ALA A 82 -32.65 15.47 38.55
N ARG A 83 -33.18 15.83 37.39
CA ARG A 83 -33.87 17.10 37.16
C ARG A 83 -35.11 16.86 36.33
N HIS A 84 -36.07 17.76 36.47
CA HIS A 84 -37.25 17.76 35.61
C HIS A 84 -36.84 17.88 34.13
N THR A 85 -37.51 17.14 33.24
CA THR A 85 -37.14 17.01 31.82
C THR A 85 -37.04 18.31 31.04
N ARG A 86 -37.82 19.34 31.43
CA ARG A 86 -37.76 20.68 30.82
C ARG A 86 -36.56 21.52 31.28
N ARG A 87 -35.82 21.11 32.30
CA ARG A 87 -34.66 21.83 32.84
C ARG A 87 -33.36 21.31 32.23
N ASN A 88 -32.35 22.16 32.21
CA ASN A 88 -31.00 21.78 31.78
C ASN A 88 -30.43 20.71 32.73
N ALA A 89 -30.07 19.54 32.20
CA ALA A 89 -29.51 18.43 32.97
C ALA A 89 -28.26 18.83 33.78
N ARG A 90 -27.44 19.78 33.28
CA ARG A 90 -26.20 20.20 33.93
C ARG A 90 -26.39 21.19 35.08
N ALA A 91 -27.60 21.74 35.29
CA ALA A 91 -27.86 22.73 36.34
C ALA A 91 -27.65 22.19 37.78
N GLY A 92 -27.59 20.85 37.96
CA GLY A 92 -27.29 20.20 39.24
C GLY A 92 -25.82 19.85 39.49
N ARG A 93 -24.91 20.15 38.55
CA ARG A 93 -23.53 19.61 38.56
C ARG A 93 -22.75 19.87 39.86
N GLN A 94 -22.82 21.09 40.40
CA GLN A 94 -22.09 21.42 41.63
C GLN A 94 -22.62 20.65 42.84
N ARG A 95 -23.95 20.47 42.91
CA ARG A 95 -24.59 19.69 43.97
C ARG A 95 -24.24 18.21 43.87
N ALA A 96 -24.28 17.66 42.66
CA ALA A 96 -23.88 16.29 42.41
C ALA A 96 -22.42 16.03 42.83
N ARG A 97 -21.49 16.96 42.57
CA ARG A 97 -20.11 16.86 43.08
C ARG A 97 -20.05 16.81 44.60
N GLN A 98 -20.78 17.70 45.28
CA GLN A 98 -20.83 17.71 46.75
C GLN A 98 -21.39 16.40 47.32
N TYR A 99 -22.36 15.80 46.65
CA TYR A 99 -22.87 14.47 47.00
C TYR A 99 -21.82 13.38 46.80
N ALA A 100 -21.06 13.42 45.71
CA ALA A 100 -19.95 12.50 45.51
C ALA A 100 -18.85 12.67 46.60
N ASP A 101 -18.56 13.92 47.02
CA ASP A 101 -17.62 14.21 48.10
C ASP A 101 -18.08 13.59 49.44
N GLY A 102 -19.36 13.77 49.80
CA GLY A 102 -19.93 13.20 51.01
C GLY A 102 -19.93 11.66 50.99
N LEU A 103 -20.30 11.07 49.86
CA LEU A 103 -20.36 9.61 49.72
C LEU A 103 -18.96 8.97 49.76
N GLU A 104 -17.97 9.65 49.18
CA GLU A 104 -16.58 9.25 49.28
C GLU A 104 -16.08 9.29 50.73
N ALA A 105 -16.38 10.35 51.48
CA ALA A 105 -16.00 10.44 52.89
C ALA A 105 -16.60 9.31 53.74
N MET A 106 -17.81 8.84 53.40
CA MET A 106 -18.49 7.75 54.10
C MET A 106 -17.99 6.36 53.73
N THR A 107 -17.60 6.15 52.47
CA THR A 107 -17.37 4.80 51.90
C THR A 107 -15.94 4.55 51.46
N GLY A 108 -15.10 5.59 51.38
CA GLY A 108 -13.72 5.53 50.91
C GLY A 108 -13.56 5.38 49.40
N GLN A 109 -14.65 5.42 48.61
CA GLN A 109 -14.59 5.31 47.15
C GLN A 109 -15.27 6.51 46.49
N ARG A 110 -14.58 7.14 45.52
CA ARG A 110 -15.14 8.20 44.68
C ARG A 110 -16.15 7.63 43.68
N PRO A 111 -17.45 7.90 43.76
CA PRO A 111 -18.40 7.49 42.73
C PRO A 111 -18.23 8.34 41.46
N LEU A 112 -18.68 7.81 40.32
CA LEU A 112 -18.93 8.58 39.10
C LEU A 112 -20.19 9.44 39.24
N ILE A 113 -20.29 10.54 38.51
CA ILE A 113 -21.39 11.50 38.65
C ILE A 113 -22.23 11.52 37.38
N TYR A 114 -23.51 11.18 37.49
CA TYR A 114 -24.50 11.42 36.44
C TYR A 114 -25.33 12.66 36.71
N CYS A 115 -25.53 13.47 35.69
CA CYS A 115 -26.49 14.56 35.66
C CYS A 115 -27.50 14.30 34.54
N THR A 116 -28.78 14.18 34.88
CA THR A 116 -29.82 13.75 33.94
C THR A 116 -31.11 14.54 34.10
N ASN A 117 -31.82 14.73 32.99
CA ASN A 117 -33.22 15.20 32.99
C ASN A 117 -34.18 14.16 32.37
N GLY A 118 -33.70 12.93 32.13
CA GLY A 118 -34.45 11.86 31.48
C GLY A 118 -34.40 11.88 29.94
N ARG A 119 -33.85 12.94 29.32
CA ARG A 119 -33.58 13.01 27.87
C ARG A 119 -32.09 13.16 27.57
N ASP A 120 -31.45 14.09 28.27
CA ASP A 120 -30.02 14.34 28.19
C ASP A 120 -29.34 13.70 29.40
N HIS A 121 -28.32 12.89 29.13
CA HIS A 121 -27.52 12.23 30.16
C HIS A 121 -26.07 12.68 30.04
N TRP A 122 -25.51 13.13 31.16
CA TRP A 122 -24.12 13.54 31.26
C TRP A 122 -23.41 12.70 32.29
N LEU A 123 -22.26 12.14 31.92
CA LEU A 123 -21.36 11.43 32.81
C LEU A 123 -20.16 12.32 33.12
N TRP A 124 -19.78 12.37 34.38
CA TRP A 124 -18.62 13.12 34.85
C TRP A 124 -17.78 12.27 35.80
N ASP A 125 -16.54 12.04 35.38
CA ASP A 125 -15.47 11.57 36.26
C ASP A 125 -14.59 12.76 36.62
N ASP A 126 -14.93 13.42 37.73
CA ASP A 126 -14.31 14.67 38.15
C ASP A 126 -12.84 14.56 38.56
N ARG A 127 -12.27 13.34 38.57
CA ARG A 127 -10.84 13.11 38.77
C ARG A 127 -10.05 13.03 37.46
N THR A 128 -10.68 12.62 36.37
CA THR A 128 -9.96 12.25 35.15
C THR A 128 -10.38 13.05 33.92
N CYS A 129 -11.62 13.50 33.84
CA CYS A 129 -12.14 14.15 32.63
C CYS A 129 -13.31 15.11 32.89
N PRO A 130 -13.53 16.09 32.01
CA PRO A 130 -14.70 16.96 32.08
C PRO A 130 -16.01 16.19 31.82
N PRO A 131 -17.17 16.77 32.20
CA PRO A 131 -18.47 16.17 31.92
C PRO A 131 -18.68 15.97 30.42
N ARG A 132 -19.18 14.79 30.04
CA ARG A 132 -19.47 14.42 28.64
C ARG A 132 -20.88 13.86 28.49
N ALA A 133 -21.45 14.04 27.31
CA ALA A 133 -22.75 13.46 26.97
C ALA A 133 -22.63 11.95 26.76
N VAL A 134 -23.62 11.19 27.23
CA VAL A 134 -23.74 9.73 27.04
C VAL A 134 -25.17 9.40 26.63
N ARG A 135 -25.39 8.31 25.90
CA ARG A 135 -26.74 7.93 25.42
C ARG A 135 -27.60 7.21 26.45
N GLY A 136 -27.00 6.72 27.53
CA GLY A 136 -27.72 6.02 28.59
C GLY A 136 -26.84 5.77 29.81
N PHE A 137 -27.40 5.03 30.78
CA PHE A 137 -26.68 4.60 31.97
C PHE A 137 -25.81 3.38 31.66
N HIS A 138 -24.63 3.37 32.25
CA HIS A 138 -23.73 2.23 32.17
C HIS A 138 -24.25 1.07 33.05
N ARG A 139 -23.97 -0.16 32.63
CA ARG A 139 -24.22 -1.37 33.43
C ARG A 139 -23.22 -1.45 34.59
N LYS A 140 -23.50 -2.32 35.55
CA LYS A 140 -22.68 -2.48 36.76
C LYS A 140 -21.21 -2.79 36.44
N ASP A 141 -20.95 -3.79 35.60
CA ASP A 141 -19.59 -4.22 35.20
C ASP A 141 -18.84 -3.10 34.44
N GLU A 142 -19.57 -2.28 33.69
CA GLU A 142 -19.03 -1.14 32.96
C GLU A 142 -18.58 -0.02 33.91
N LEU A 143 -19.38 0.31 34.94
CA LEU A 143 -19.00 1.29 35.96
C LEU A 143 -17.85 0.81 36.84
N GLU A 144 -17.83 -0.48 37.21
CA GLU A 144 -16.74 -1.10 37.97
C GLU A 144 -15.43 -0.96 37.20
N ARG A 145 -15.43 -1.27 35.90
CA ARG A 145 -14.26 -1.13 35.03
C ARG A 145 -13.77 0.32 34.92
N LEU A 146 -14.67 1.30 34.85
CA LEU A 146 -14.30 2.71 34.86
C LEU A 146 -13.60 3.13 36.15
N ILE A 147 -14.04 2.60 37.30
CA ILE A 147 -13.40 2.87 38.60
C ILE A 147 -12.04 2.17 38.70
N GLU A 148 -11.94 0.90 38.30
CA GLU A 148 -10.69 0.15 38.31
C GLU A 148 -9.59 0.84 37.48
N ARG A 149 -9.96 1.43 36.33
CA ARG A 149 -9.04 2.18 35.47
C ARG A 149 -8.35 3.35 36.15
N ARG A 150 -9.03 4.03 37.07
CA ARG A 150 -8.42 5.16 37.81
C ARG A 150 -7.17 4.73 38.58
N MET A 151 -7.11 3.46 38.99
CA MET A 151 -6.03 2.91 39.80
C MET A 151 -5.00 2.14 38.98
N ARG A 152 -5.40 1.54 37.85
CA ARG A 152 -4.55 0.59 37.10
C ARG A 152 -3.89 1.17 35.85
N ARG A 153 -4.37 2.29 35.31
CA ARG A 153 -3.81 2.86 34.07
C ARG A 153 -2.32 3.14 34.21
N GLN A 154 -1.54 2.59 33.30
CA GLN A 154 -0.12 2.86 33.17
C GLN A 154 0.14 3.94 32.12
N PRO A 155 1.24 4.69 32.23
CA PRO A 155 1.57 5.71 31.24
C PRO A 155 1.78 5.12 29.84
N LEU A 156 1.18 5.74 28.82
CA LEU A 156 1.32 5.27 27.43
C LEU A 156 2.62 5.76 26.79
N ALA A 157 3.08 6.97 27.16
CA ALA A 157 4.29 7.58 26.62
C ALA A 157 5.53 6.69 26.77
N THR A 158 5.71 6.03 27.92
CA THR A 158 6.89 5.22 28.23
C THR A 158 6.72 3.73 27.92
N ALA A 159 5.50 3.28 27.63
CA ALA A 159 5.24 1.88 27.35
C ALA A 159 5.82 1.46 25.98
N ALA A 160 6.45 0.28 25.91
CA ALA A 160 7.01 -0.23 24.67
C ALA A 160 5.91 -0.68 23.69
N ILE A 161 6.07 -0.30 22.42
CA ILE A 161 5.25 -0.78 21.30
C ILE A 161 5.89 -2.07 20.77
N ASP A 162 5.09 -3.11 20.57
CA ASP A 162 5.59 -4.38 20.06
C ASP A 162 6.02 -4.24 18.58
N THR A 163 7.33 -4.31 18.36
CA THR A 163 7.95 -4.21 17.02
C THR A 163 7.67 -5.42 16.13
N ALA A 164 7.27 -6.56 16.71
CA ALA A 164 6.85 -7.73 15.93
C ALA A 164 5.46 -7.53 15.32
N ILE A 165 4.63 -6.64 15.89
CA ILE A 165 3.33 -6.28 15.34
C ILE A 165 3.46 -5.05 14.43
N ALA A 166 4.03 -3.96 14.95
CA ALA A 166 4.30 -2.72 14.21
C ALA A 166 5.78 -2.69 13.78
N GLU A 167 6.06 -3.13 12.55
CA GLU A 167 7.43 -3.29 12.06
C GLU A 167 8.02 -1.96 11.52
N ARG A 168 7.17 -1.01 11.13
CA ARG A 168 7.58 0.17 10.36
C ARG A 168 7.53 1.48 11.16
N PRO A 169 8.47 2.42 10.97
CA PRO A 169 8.54 3.66 11.74
C PRO A 169 7.26 4.49 11.76
N HIS A 170 6.58 4.63 10.62
CA HIS A 170 5.32 5.39 10.54
C HIS A 170 4.18 4.78 11.36
N GLN A 171 4.17 3.45 11.54
CA GLN A 171 3.20 2.78 12.40
C GLN A 171 3.44 3.13 13.87
N HIS A 172 4.70 3.16 14.30
CA HIS A 172 5.07 3.61 15.64
C HIS A 172 4.69 5.07 15.86
N ARG A 173 4.99 5.94 14.88
CA ARG A 173 4.63 7.36 14.92
C ARG A 173 3.12 7.53 15.13
N ALA A 174 2.30 6.84 14.33
CA ALA A 174 0.85 6.86 14.46
C ALA A 174 0.36 6.36 15.84
N ILE A 175 0.88 5.25 16.34
CA ILE A 175 0.49 4.70 17.65
C ILE A 175 0.87 5.67 18.78
N ARG A 176 2.05 6.30 18.70
CA ARG A 176 2.50 7.31 19.67
C ARG A 176 1.62 8.56 19.66
N ARG A 177 1.30 9.10 18.48
CA ARG A 177 0.39 10.26 18.38
C ARG A 177 -1.00 9.96 18.93
N ILE A 178 -1.54 8.77 18.69
CA ILE A 178 -2.81 8.35 19.29
C ILE A 178 -2.70 8.24 20.81
N ALA A 179 -1.61 7.66 21.32
CA ALA A 179 -1.36 7.56 22.75
C ALA A 179 -1.25 8.94 23.42
N GLU A 180 -0.50 9.88 22.81
CA GLU A 180 -0.38 11.28 23.25
C GLU A 180 -1.75 11.97 23.27
N ALA A 181 -2.55 11.82 22.21
CA ALA A 181 -3.90 12.38 22.13
C ALA A 181 -4.80 11.87 23.27
N PHE A 182 -4.74 10.59 23.62
CA PHE A 182 -5.56 10.01 24.70
C PHE A 182 -5.04 10.34 26.10
N GLU A 183 -3.72 10.36 26.28
CA GLU A 183 -3.07 10.54 27.57
C GLU A 183 -2.88 11.99 27.97
N GLN A 184 -2.25 12.77 27.09
CA GLN A 184 -1.81 14.14 27.36
C GLN A 184 -2.93 15.13 27.02
N ASP A 185 -3.45 15.05 25.79
CA ASP A 185 -4.47 15.99 25.30
C ASP A 185 -5.87 15.67 25.84
N ARG A 186 -6.05 14.49 26.46
CA ARG A 186 -7.32 14.00 27.01
C ARG A 186 -8.43 13.94 25.95
N LEU A 187 -8.06 13.79 24.68
CA LEU A 187 -8.98 13.55 23.59
C LEU A 187 -9.53 12.13 23.69
N ARG A 188 -10.72 11.94 23.11
CA ARG A 188 -11.37 10.63 23.03
C ARG A 188 -11.44 10.08 21.63
N GLY A 189 -11.14 10.90 20.63
CA GLY A 189 -11.10 10.50 19.24
C GLY A 189 -9.72 10.75 18.66
N ALA A 190 -9.30 9.86 17.76
CA ALA A 190 -8.12 10.03 16.93
C ALA A 190 -8.44 9.58 15.50
N LEU A 191 -7.80 10.22 14.52
CA LEU A 191 -7.95 9.90 13.10
C LEU A 191 -6.56 9.81 12.49
N VAL A 192 -6.26 8.67 11.86
CA VAL A 192 -4.98 8.42 11.20
C VAL A 192 -5.21 8.18 9.71
N SER A 193 -4.52 8.96 8.88
CA SER A 193 -4.49 8.75 7.44
C SER A 193 -3.24 7.97 7.03
N MET A 194 -3.45 6.85 6.34
CA MET A 194 -2.39 6.00 5.81
C MET A 194 -2.83 5.37 4.48
N PRO A 195 -2.04 5.46 3.39
CA PRO A 195 -2.32 4.83 2.11
C PRO A 195 -2.62 3.33 2.24
N SER A 196 -3.40 2.80 1.31
CA SER A 196 -3.65 1.36 1.24
C SER A 196 -2.34 0.59 1.02
N GLY A 197 -2.17 -0.55 1.71
CA GLY A 197 -0.94 -1.34 1.64
C GLY A 197 0.17 -0.99 2.65
N THR A 198 -0.01 0.07 3.45
CA THR A 198 1.01 0.53 4.44
C THR A 198 0.90 -0.12 5.82
N GLY A 199 -0.11 -0.98 6.04
CA GLY A 199 -0.25 -1.76 7.28
C GLY A 199 -1.25 -1.24 8.32
N LYS A 200 -2.32 -0.52 7.91
CA LYS A 200 -3.39 0.00 8.80
C LYS A 200 -3.90 -1.01 9.84
N THR A 201 -4.28 -2.20 9.41
CA THR A 201 -4.79 -3.25 10.31
C THR A 201 -3.75 -3.66 11.35
N ARG A 202 -2.47 -3.78 10.97
CA ARG A 202 -1.39 -4.10 11.94
C ARG A 202 -1.18 -2.96 12.95
N THR A 203 -1.27 -1.71 12.50
CA THR A 203 -1.26 -0.53 13.39
C THR A 203 -2.40 -0.60 14.40
N ALA A 204 -3.60 -0.99 13.97
CA ALA A 204 -4.77 -1.17 14.85
C ALA A 204 -4.54 -2.26 15.91
N VAL A 205 -3.98 -3.40 15.51
CA VAL A 205 -3.70 -4.51 16.44
C VAL A 205 -2.64 -4.10 17.47
N ALA A 206 -1.55 -3.46 17.04
CA ALA A 206 -0.50 -2.98 17.94
C ALA A 206 -0.99 -1.90 18.91
N LEU A 207 -1.90 -1.02 18.45
CA LEU A 207 -2.56 -0.05 19.33
C LEU A 207 -3.43 -0.73 20.38
N ALA A 208 -4.26 -1.70 19.98
CA ALA A 208 -5.12 -2.43 20.91
C ALA A 208 -4.28 -3.18 21.95
N ASP A 209 -3.21 -3.86 21.54
CA ASP A 209 -2.23 -4.49 22.43
C ASP A 209 -1.68 -3.50 23.47
N LEU A 210 -1.13 -2.37 23.01
CA LEU A 210 -0.55 -1.35 23.88
C LEU A 210 -1.55 -0.87 24.93
N LEU A 211 -2.76 -0.52 24.50
CA LEU A 211 -3.81 -0.01 25.37
C LEU A 211 -4.33 -1.07 26.35
N MET A 212 -4.40 -2.33 25.95
CA MET A 212 -4.78 -3.45 26.83
C MET A 212 -3.72 -3.69 27.91
N ARG A 213 -2.45 -3.78 27.52
CA ARG A 213 -1.31 -3.99 28.44
C ARG A 213 -1.17 -2.85 29.45
N CYS A 214 -1.44 -1.61 29.03
CA CYS A 214 -1.40 -0.44 29.90
C CYS A 214 -2.70 -0.22 30.71
N HIS A 215 -3.65 -1.16 30.65
CA HIS A 215 -4.95 -1.11 31.34
C HIS A 215 -5.82 0.10 30.98
N TRP A 216 -5.67 0.64 29.78
CA TRP A 216 -6.53 1.69 29.25
C TRP A 216 -7.85 1.14 28.74
N ILE A 217 -7.82 -0.07 28.17
CA ILE A 217 -8.97 -0.75 27.57
C ILE A 217 -9.02 -2.21 27.99
N LYS A 218 -10.21 -2.83 27.95
CA LYS A 218 -10.40 -4.27 28.09
C LYS A 218 -11.09 -4.85 26.85
N ARG A 219 -12.13 -4.17 26.36
CA ARG A 219 -12.92 -4.61 25.20
C ARG A 219 -12.75 -3.66 24.02
N THR A 220 -12.34 -4.19 22.87
CA THR A 220 -12.20 -3.45 21.61
C THR A 220 -13.29 -3.88 20.63
N LEU A 221 -13.94 -2.93 19.97
CA LEU A 221 -14.81 -3.16 18.83
C LEU A 221 -14.10 -2.70 17.55
N PHE A 222 -13.82 -3.62 16.64
CA PHE A 222 -13.25 -3.34 15.33
C PHE A 222 -14.34 -3.40 14.27
N LEU A 223 -14.61 -2.25 13.67
CA LEU A 223 -15.64 -2.04 12.66
C LEU A 223 -15.01 -1.95 11.28
N THR A 224 -15.62 -2.65 10.34
CA THR A 224 -15.31 -2.56 8.92
C THR A 224 -16.60 -2.32 8.14
N ASP A 225 -16.45 -1.99 6.87
CA ASP A 225 -17.60 -1.86 5.99
C ASP A 225 -18.12 -3.22 5.50
N ARG A 226 -17.21 -4.13 5.13
CA ARG A 226 -17.56 -5.39 4.43
C ARG A 226 -16.98 -6.62 5.11
N ALA A 227 -17.71 -7.73 5.00
CA ALA A 227 -17.31 -9.03 5.55
C ALA A 227 -15.92 -9.51 5.09
N ALA A 228 -15.52 -9.27 3.83
CA ALA A 228 -14.20 -9.67 3.34
C ALA A 228 -13.04 -8.92 4.05
N GLN A 229 -13.23 -7.64 4.39
CA GLN A 229 -12.26 -6.89 5.18
C GLN A 229 -12.24 -7.41 6.62
N LEU A 230 -13.41 -7.72 7.16
CA LEU A 230 -13.56 -8.25 8.50
C LEU A 230 -12.79 -9.57 8.67
N GLN A 231 -12.88 -10.48 7.71
CA GLN A 231 -12.12 -11.74 7.73
C GLN A 231 -10.60 -11.52 7.72
N ARG A 232 -10.11 -10.55 6.94
CA ARG A 232 -8.68 -10.18 6.94
C ARG A 232 -8.25 -9.59 8.27
N ALA A 233 -9.07 -8.72 8.86
CA ALA A 233 -8.81 -8.17 10.18
C ALA A 233 -8.80 -9.27 11.24
N ALA A 234 -9.78 -10.18 11.23
CA ALA A 234 -9.84 -11.31 12.15
C ALA A 234 -8.57 -12.16 12.10
N ALA A 235 -8.08 -12.50 10.90
CA ALA A 235 -6.84 -13.23 10.71
C ALA A 235 -5.62 -12.47 11.27
N ALA A 236 -5.56 -11.15 11.06
CA ALA A 236 -4.47 -10.32 11.58
C ALA A 236 -4.50 -10.24 13.11
N PHE A 237 -5.65 -10.04 13.74
CA PHE A 237 -5.79 -10.07 15.20
C PHE A 237 -5.44 -11.45 15.77
N ALA A 238 -5.87 -12.55 15.13
CA ALA A 238 -5.55 -13.90 15.60
C ALA A 238 -4.05 -14.19 15.54
N THR A 239 -3.38 -13.68 14.51
CA THR A 239 -1.94 -13.88 14.30
C THR A 239 -1.10 -13.04 15.26
N HIS A 240 -1.45 -11.77 15.43
CA HIS A 240 -0.61 -10.80 16.13
C HIS A 240 -1.03 -10.53 17.57
N LEU A 241 -2.21 -10.97 17.99
CA LEU A 241 -2.72 -10.85 19.36
C LEU A 241 -3.29 -12.19 19.86
N PRO A 242 -2.49 -13.27 19.89
CA PRO A 242 -2.98 -14.62 20.22
C PRO A 242 -3.50 -14.78 21.65
N GLY A 243 -3.14 -13.86 22.56
CA GLY A 243 -3.63 -13.84 23.93
C GLY A 243 -5.03 -13.24 24.10
N ALA A 244 -5.58 -12.58 23.07
CA ALA A 244 -6.90 -11.96 23.12
C ALA A 244 -7.97 -12.90 22.57
N THR A 245 -9.10 -12.96 23.25
CA THR A 245 -10.26 -13.73 22.80
C THR A 245 -11.01 -12.94 21.71
N LEU A 246 -11.06 -13.51 20.50
CA LEU A 246 -11.72 -12.91 19.35
C LEU A 246 -13.18 -13.36 19.24
N VAL A 247 -14.07 -12.41 18.92
CA VAL A 247 -15.50 -12.67 18.72
C VAL A 247 -15.95 -12.07 17.40
N ASP A 248 -16.40 -12.90 16.46
CA ASP A 248 -17.05 -12.49 15.22
C ASP A 248 -18.56 -12.41 15.47
N LEU A 249 -19.07 -11.19 15.65
CA LEU A 249 -20.45 -10.95 16.09
C LEU A 249 -21.52 -11.35 15.07
N ALA A 250 -21.13 -11.73 13.85
CA ALA A 250 -22.03 -12.29 12.84
C ALA A 250 -22.17 -13.83 12.95
N LYS A 251 -21.17 -14.51 13.54
CA LYS A 251 -21.11 -15.99 13.60
C LYS A 251 -21.29 -16.52 15.00
N ASP A 252 -20.81 -15.79 16.00
CA ASP A 252 -20.75 -16.26 17.37
C ASP A 252 -22.03 -15.87 18.12
N ALA A 253 -22.76 -16.88 18.58
CA ALA A 253 -24.07 -16.71 19.23
C ALA A 253 -23.98 -15.94 20.57
N ALA A 254 -22.89 -16.13 21.33
CA ALA A 254 -22.34 -15.21 22.35
C ALA A 254 -21.15 -15.88 23.09
N PRO A 255 -19.97 -15.23 23.11
CA PRO A 255 -19.05 -15.39 24.22
C PRO A 255 -18.48 -14.03 24.69
N GLU A 256 -18.12 -13.93 25.96
CA GLU A 256 -17.28 -12.83 26.42
C GLU A 256 -15.94 -12.88 25.67
N GLY A 257 -15.44 -11.72 25.25
CA GLY A 257 -14.16 -11.62 24.55
C GLY A 257 -13.48 -10.28 24.80
N ASP A 258 -12.29 -10.15 24.22
CA ASP A 258 -11.44 -8.96 24.34
C ASP A 258 -11.50 -8.10 23.06
N VAL A 259 -11.62 -8.75 21.90
CA VAL A 259 -11.72 -8.08 20.59
C VAL A 259 -12.93 -8.59 19.82
N TYR A 260 -13.83 -7.67 19.51
CA TYR A 260 -15.07 -7.91 18.81
C TYR A 260 -14.97 -7.37 17.39
N LEU A 261 -15.35 -8.19 16.42
CA LEU A 261 -15.25 -7.92 14.99
C LEU A 261 -16.67 -7.83 14.43
N SER A 262 -16.99 -6.73 13.75
CA SER A 262 -18.26 -6.60 13.03
C SER A 262 -18.23 -5.65 11.84
N THR A 263 -19.31 -5.66 11.06
CA THR A 263 -19.55 -4.67 10.02
C THR A 263 -20.39 -3.51 10.57
N CYS A 264 -20.23 -2.31 10.03
CA CYS A 264 -21.02 -1.15 10.42
C CYS A 264 -22.55 -1.37 10.30
N PRO A 265 -23.09 -1.96 9.21
CA PRO A 265 -24.52 -2.28 9.12
C PRO A 265 -25.00 -3.21 10.23
N THR A 266 -24.27 -4.29 10.52
CA THR A 266 -24.63 -5.22 11.58
C THR A 266 -24.64 -4.54 12.95
N ALA A 267 -23.64 -3.69 13.21
CA ALA A 267 -23.52 -2.97 14.46
C ALA A 267 -24.66 -1.96 14.68
N LEU A 268 -25.14 -1.32 13.60
CA LEU A 268 -26.23 -0.35 13.67
C LEU A 268 -27.53 -1.03 14.13
N GLY A 269 -27.82 -2.22 13.61
CA GLY A 269 -29.00 -3.00 14.02
C GLY A 269 -29.03 -3.40 15.50
N TRP A 270 -27.90 -3.35 16.22
CA TRP A 270 -27.89 -3.60 17.67
C TRP A 270 -28.42 -2.43 18.50
N LEU A 271 -28.48 -1.24 17.92
CA LEU A 271 -29.01 -0.04 18.56
C LEU A 271 -30.55 -0.04 18.52
N ASP A 272 -31.15 -0.68 17.53
CA ASP A 272 -32.59 -0.72 17.25
C ASP A 272 -33.32 -1.95 17.88
N GLY A 273 -32.86 -2.42 19.05
CA GLY A 273 -33.25 -3.71 19.65
C GLY A 273 -34.74 -4.09 19.59
N ILE A 274 -35.00 -5.40 19.42
CA ILE A 274 -36.34 -6.01 19.23
C ILE A 274 -37.23 -5.95 20.49
N ASP A 275 -36.64 -5.82 21.68
CA ASP A 275 -37.32 -5.86 23.00
C ASP A 275 -36.91 -4.68 23.92
N ASP A 276 -37.02 -3.44 23.44
CA ASP A 276 -36.83 -2.18 24.21
C ASP A 276 -35.45 -1.93 24.87
N ALA A 277 -34.46 -2.83 24.72
CA ALA A 277 -33.10 -2.64 25.23
C ALA A 277 -32.00 -2.98 24.19
N PRO A 278 -30.98 -2.12 24.00
CA PRO A 278 -29.84 -2.41 23.13
C PRO A 278 -29.05 -3.65 23.59
N ARG A 279 -28.50 -4.41 22.63
CA ARG A 279 -27.72 -5.65 22.90
C ARG A 279 -26.56 -5.39 23.87
N PHE A 280 -25.83 -4.30 23.64
CA PHE A 280 -24.68 -3.87 24.44
C PHE A 280 -25.00 -2.58 25.17
N GLY A 281 -24.52 -2.42 26.42
CA GLY A 281 -24.60 -1.15 27.13
C GLY A 281 -23.67 -0.10 26.51
N PRO A 282 -23.89 1.19 26.79
CA PRO A 282 -23.07 2.27 26.22
C PRO A 282 -21.61 2.15 26.65
N GLY A 283 -21.34 1.62 27.84
CA GLY A 283 -19.98 1.39 28.32
C GLY A 283 -19.42 0.01 27.99
N HIS A 284 -20.03 -0.79 27.11
CA HIS A 284 -19.58 -2.16 26.90
C HIS A 284 -18.19 -2.24 26.26
N PHE A 285 -17.94 -1.42 25.24
CA PHE A 285 -16.65 -1.29 24.57
C PHE A 285 -15.87 -0.10 25.12
N ASP A 286 -14.56 -0.26 25.18
CA ASP A 286 -13.63 0.75 25.69
C ASP A 286 -12.86 1.45 24.57
N LEU A 287 -12.70 0.74 23.46
CA LEU A 287 -12.13 1.24 22.21
C LEU A 287 -13.03 0.81 21.06
N VAL A 288 -13.34 1.74 20.16
CA VAL A 288 -13.97 1.49 18.87
C VAL A 288 -12.98 1.91 17.80
N ILE A 289 -12.58 0.98 16.95
CA ILE A 289 -11.73 1.23 15.78
C ILE A 289 -12.59 1.09 14.53
N VAL A 290 -12.53 2.09 13.65
CA VAL A 290 -13.21 2.06 12.35
C VAL A 290 -12.16 2.02 11.25
N ASP A 291 -12.05 0.88 10.57
CA ASP A 291 -11.24 0.77 9.37
C ASP A 291 -12.01 1.33 8.17
N VAL A 292 -11.32 2.08 7.31
CA VAL A 292 -11.91 2.79 6.16
C VAL A 292 -12.88 3.90 6.57
N ALA A 293 -12.49 4.70 7.57
CA ALA A 293 -13.20 5.92 7.92
C ALA A 293 -13.25 6.87 6.70
N HIS A 294 -14.45 7.19 6.24
CA HIS A 294 -14.71 8.15 5.18
C HIS A 294 -16.03 8.88 5.42
N ARG A 295 -16.28 9.96 4.68
CA ARG A 295 -17.42 10.86 4.82
C ARG A 295 -18.76 10.12 4.94
N GLY A 296 -19.05 9.22 3.98
CA GLY A 296 -20.27 8.39 3.95
C GLY A 296 -20.46 7.53 5.21
N ILE A 297 -19.46 6.72 5.58
CA ILE A 297 -19.53 5.90 6.81
C ILE A 297 -19.69 6.76 8.07
N CYS A 298 -18.95 7.87 8.17
CA CYS A 298 -19.02 8.77 9.32
C CYS A 298 -20.41 9.37 9.49
N GLN A 299 -21.10 9.67 8.39
CA GLN A 299 -22.46 10.20 8.39
C GLN A 299 -23.51 9.12 8.65
N GLN A 300 -23.49 8.03 7.87
CA GLN A 300 -24.49 6.96 7.93
C GLN A 300 -24.48 6.23 9.28
N TYR A 301 -23.30 5.99 9.84
CA TYR A 301 -23.12 5.20 11.06
C TYR A 301 -22.79 6.05 12.29
N ARG A 302 -23.01 7.37 12.23
CA ARG A 302 -22.75 8.31 13.33
C ARG A 302 -23.41 7.88 14.65
N ALA A 303 -24.56 7.23 14.58
CA ALA A 303 -25.29 6.71 15.73
C ALA A 303 -24.43 5.72 16.55
N ILE A 304 -23.67 4.84 15.90
CA ILE A 304 -22.77 3.87 16.56
C ILE A 304 -21.67 4.61 17.32
N PHE A 305 -20.99 5.54 16.66
CA PHE A 305 -19.88 6.29 17.25
C PHE A 305 -20.32 7.20 18.39
N SER A 306 -21.58 7.64 18.36
CA SER A 306 -22.18 8.47 19.41
C SER A 306 -22.79 7.66 20.56
N TYR A 307 -23.04 6.36 20.36
CA TYR A 307 -23.70 5.50 21.35
C TYR A 307 -22.72 4.97 22.40
N PHE A 308 -21.60 4.40 21.95
CA PHE A 308 -20.61 3.82 22.83
C PHE A 308 -19.76 4.90 23.50
N ASP A 309 -19.69 4.85 24.84
CA ASP A 309 -18.83 5.71 25.65
C ASP A 309 -17.37 5.19 25.65
N ALA A 310 -16.78 5.07 24.46
CA ALA A 310 -15.45 4.51 24.22
C ALA A 310 -14.41 5.54 23.74
N LEU A 311 -13.14 5.16 23.72
CA LEU A 311 -12.15 5.80 22.85
C LEU A 311 -12.47 5.44 21.39
N LEU A 312 -12.27 6.37 20.47
CA LEU A 312 -12.63 6.21 19.06
C LEU A 312 -11.40 6.43 18.17
N VAL A 313 -11.11 5.49 17.27
CA VAL A 313 -9.99 5.59 16.34
C VAL A 313 -10.47 5.34 14.92
N GLY A 314 -10.30 6.32 14.04
CA GLY A 314 -10.55 6.20 12.61
C GLY A 314 -9.26 5.91 11.86
N LEU A 315 -9.26 4.90 11.00
CA LEU A 315 -8.18 4.64 10.06
C LEU A 315 -8.70 4.89 8.64
N THR A 316 -8.02 5.75 7.88
CA THR A 316 -8.43 6.08 6.51
C THR A 316 -7.28 5.96 5.53
N ALA A 317 -7.61 5.73 4.26
CA ALA A 317 -6.66 5.80 3.15
C ALA A 317 -6.78 7.10 2.35
N THR A 318 -7.71 7.96 2.73
CA THR A 318 -7.96 9.24 2.08
C THR A 318 -6.86 10.23 2.45
N PRO A 319 -6.18 10.86 1.47
CA PRO A 319 -5.10 11.81 1.73
C PRO A 319 -5.52 12.93 2.66
N LYS A 320 -4.57 13.50 3.40
CA LYS A 320 -4.82 14.54 4.40
C LYS A 320 -5.60 15.73 3.84
N GLU A 321 -5.28 16.17 2.62
CA GLU A 321 -5.92 17.31 1.94
C GLU A 321 -7.40 17.06 1.64
N ALA A 322 -7.79 15.78 1.57
CA ALA A 322 -9.13 15.34 1.26
C ALA A 322 -9.94 14.94 2.50
N ILE A 323 -9.37 15.07 3.70
CA ILE A 323 -10.09 14.85 4.96
C ILE A 323 -10.96 16.08 5.23
N ASP A 324 -12.27 15.88 5.15
CA ASP A 324 -13.25 16.94 5.38
C ASP A 324 -13.55 17.15 6.88
N ARG A 325 -14.29 18.24 7.14
CA ARG A 325 -14.73 18.61 8.48
C ARG A 325 -15.67 17.58 9.11
N ASN A 326 -16.57 16.99 8.35
CA ASN A 326 -17.56 16.05 8.87
C ASN A 326 -16.90 14.77 9.41
N MET A 327 -15.81 14.32 8.78
CA MET A 327 -14.98 13.25 9.29
C MET A 327 -14.33 13.64 10.61
N CYS A 328 -13.60 14.77 10.66
CA CYS A 328 -12.94 15.22 11.89
C CYS A 328 -13.91 15.41 13.06
N ASP A 329 -15.12 15.93 12.79
CA ASP A 329 -16.16 16.20 13.81
C ASP A 329 -16.59 14.92 14.55
N VAL A 330 -16.63 13.76 13.88
CA VAL A 330 -16.96 12.47 14.51
C VAL A 330 -15.91 12.06 15.55
N PHE A 331 -14.65 12.40 15.31
CA PHE A 331 -13.53 12.13 16.22
C PHE A 331 -13.26 13.30 17.18
N GLY A 332 -14.04 14.38 17.13
CA GLY A 332 -13.84 15.56 17.97
C GLY A 332 -12.55 16.33 17.66
N LEU A 333 -12.07 16.27 16.42
CA LEU A 333 -10.84 16.92 15.96
C LEU A 333 -11.14 18.24 15.25
N ALA A 334 -10.14 19.13 15.17
CA ALA A 334 -10.23 20.32 14.34
C ALA A 334 -10.30 19.95 12.85
N ALA A 335 -11.05 20.75 12.07
CA ALA A 335 -11.25 20.48 10.65
C ALA A 335 -9.92 20.44 9.88
N GLY A 336 -9.73 19.40 9.05
CA GLY A 336 -8.55 19.24 8.20
C GLY A 336 -7.26 18.82 8.92
N LEU A 337 -7.33 18.53 10.23
CA LEU A 337 -6.19 18.13 11.04
C LEU A 337 -6.42 16.72 11.61
N PRO A 338 -6.05 15.65 10.87
CA PRO A 338 -5.99 14.32 11.45
C PRO A 338 -4.92 14.28 12.57
N THR A 339 -5.03 13.32 13.47
CA THR A 339 -4.06 13.08 14.54
C THR A 339 -2.68 12.73 14.00
N GLU A 340 -2.64 11.98 12.89
CA GLU A 340 -1.42 11.65 12.17
C GLU A 340 -1.73 11.38 10.70
N ALA A 341 -0.81 11.74 9.80
CA ALA A 341 -0.91 11.45 8.37
C ALA A 341 0.44 10.92 7.85
N TYR A 342 0.40 9.78 7.19
CA TYR A 342 1.51 9.22 6.44
C TYR A 342 1.11 9.25 4.97
N ASP A 343 1.72 10.11 4.15
CA ASP A 343 1.22 10.37 2.80
C ASP A 343 1.73 9.36 1.76
N LEU A 344 1.10 9.34 0.58
CA LEU A 344 1.48 8.44 -0.51
C LEU A 344 2.93 8.69 -0.97
N ASP A 345 3.35 9.95 -1.06
CA ASP A 345 4.69 10.33 -1.49
C ASP A 345 5.75 9.89 -0.46
N GLU A 346 5.47 10.05 0.84
CA GLU A 346 6.32 9.52 1.92
C GLU A 346 6.41 7.98 1.81
N ALA A 347 5.28 7.31 1.56
CA ALA A 347 5.25 5.87 1.37
C ALA A 347 6.04 5.35 0.17
N ILE A 348 6.09 6.13 -0.91
CA ILE A 348 6.91 5.83 -2.09
C ILE A 348 8.39 6.10 -1.80
N ALA A 349 8.72 7.21 -1.14
CA ALA A 349 10.08 7.57 -0.76
C ALA A 349 10.71 6.53 0.20
N ASP A 350 9.90 5.97 1.10
CA ASP A 350 10.31 4.91 2.02
C ASP A 350 10.32 3.51 1.39
N HIS A 351 10.05 3.39 0.08
CA HIS A 351 9.97 2.12 -0.66
C HIS A 351 8.91 1.13 -0.12
N HIS A 352 7.94 1.63 0.66
CA HIS A 352 6.82 0.83 1.14
C HIS A 352 5.73 0.67 0.07
N LEU A 353 5.68 1.58 -0.91
CA LEU A 353 4.79 1.57 -2.08
C LEU A 353 5.57 1.96 -3.34
N VAL A 354 5.03 1.61 -4.51
CA VAL A 354 5.50 2.06 -5.83
C VAL A 354 4.57 3.15 -6.38
N PRO A 355 5.11 4.12 -7.15
CA PRO A 355 4.34 5.24 -7.66
C PRO A 355 3.28 4.81 -8.69
N PRO A 356 2.05 5.34 -8.62
CA PRO A 356 1.09 5.24 -9.71
C PRO A 356 1.48 6.20 -10.84
N ARG A 357 1.53 5.69 -12.07
CA ARG A 357 1.81 6.44 -13.29
C ARG A 357 0.59 6.43 -14.19
N THR A 358 0.10 7.59 -14.57
CA THR A 358 -1.13 7.72 -15.35
C THR A 358 -0.86 7.68 -16.85
N VAL A 359 -1.77 7.04 -17.58
CA VAL A 359 -1.78 7.04 -19.04
C VAL A 359 -2.99 7.83 -19.49
N SER A 360 -2.74 9.00 -20.08
CA SER A 360 -3.78 9.83 -20.67
C SER A 360 -4.36 9.14 -21.90
N VAL A 361 -5.64 8.79 -21.84
CA VAL A 361 -6.37 8.25 -22.98
C VAL A 361 -7.12 9.40 -23.67
N PRO A 362 -6.94 9.62 -24.98
CA PRO A 362 -7.67 10.65 -25.71
C PRO A 362 -9.12 10.20 -25.95
N VAL A 363 -9.96 10.27 -24.92
CA VAL A 363 -11.37 9.88 -25.03
C VAL A 363 -12.19 11.04 -25.59
N ARG A 364 -13.13 10.75 -26.50
CA ARG A 364 -14.11 11.70 -27.06
C ARG A 364 -15.23 12.07 -26.07
N LEU A 365 -14.89 12.25 -24.79
CA LEU A 365 -15.82 12.67 -23.74
C LEU A 365 -15.90 14.19 -23.70
N GLN A 366 -17.11 14.76 -23.71
CA GLN A 366 -17.32 16.18 -23.41
C GLN A 366 -16.73 16.49 -22.02
N ARG A 367 -16.03 17.62 -21.89
CA ARG A 367 -15.47 18.07 -20.61
C ARG A 367 -16.61 18.27 -19.62
N GLU A 368 -16.65 17.50 -18.54
CA GLU A 368 -17.46 17.87 -17.38
C GLU A 368 -16.93 19.21 -16.86
N ALA A 369 -17.83 20.19 -16.70
CA ALA A 369 -17.47 21.54 -16.27
C ALA A 369 -17.21 21.64 -14.76
N ILE A 370 -17.59 20.62 -13.99
CA ILE A 370 -17.64 20.65 -12.52
C ILE A 370 -16.65 19.62 -11.96
N ARG A 371 -15.68 20.07 -11.15
CA ARG A 371 -14.71 19.21 -10.46
C ARG A 371 -15.28 18.75 -9.11
N TYR A 372 -14.72 17.71 -8.51
CA TYR A 372 -15.16 17.26 -7.18
C TYR A 372 -15.05 18.37 -6.14
N ASP A 373 -13.97 19.15 -6.19
CA ASP A 373 -13.70 20.21 -5.22
C ASP A 373 -14.71 21.37 -5.31
N ASP A 374 -15.32 21.58 -6.48
CA ASP A 374 -16.33 22.61 -6.75
C ASP A 374 -17.73 22.25 -6.23
N LEU A 375 -17.95 21.00 -5.80
CA LEU A 375 -19.25 20.53 -5.29
C LEU A 375 -19.52 21.05 -3.88
N SER A 376 -20.80 21.31 -3.58
CA SER A 376 -21.24 21.60 -2.22
C SER A 376 -21.06 20.38 -1.31
N ASP A 377 -20.98 20.61 0.00
CA ASP A 377 -20.87 19.53 0.99
C ASP A 377 -22.01 18.52 0.87
N THR A 378 -23.24 18.98 0.70
CA THR A 378 -24.41 18.11 0.52
C THR A 378 -24.33 17.25 -0.74
N GLU A 379 -23.76 17.77 -1.83
CA GLU A 379 -23.58 16.99 -3.07
C GLU A 379 -22.46 15.96 -2.92
N LYS A 380 -21.38 16.32 -2.21
CA LYS A 380 -20.29 15.38 -1.87
C LYS A 380 -20.83 14.23 -1.01
N ASP A 381 -21.62 14.55 0.02
CA ASP A 381 -22.30 13.57 0.89
C ASP A 381 -23.14 12.57 0.08
N GLN A 382 -24.01 13.09 -0.80
CA GLN A 382 -24.88 12.27 -1.64
C GLN A 382 -24.08 11.36 -2.57
N ARG A 383 -23.04 11.89 -3.24
CA ARG A 383 -22.23 11.12 -4.18
C ARG A 383 -21.40 10.04 -3.49
N ASP A 384 -20.77 10.36 -2.36
CA ASP A 384 -19.99 9.40 -1.59
C ASP A 384 -20.86 8.27 -1.04
N THR A 385 -22.07 8.60 -0.57
CA THR A 385 -23.03 7.60 -0.06
C THR A 385 -23.56 6.70 -1.19
N LEU A 386 -23.97 7.28 -2.32
CA LEU A 386 -24.48 6.54 -3.48
C LEU A 386 -23.42 5.62 -4.09
N GLU A 387 -22.16 6.05 -4.16
CA GLU A 387 -21.07 5.19 -4.62
C GLU A 387 -20.79 4.03 -3.67
N TRP A 388 -21.20 4.12 -2.41
CA TRP A 388 -20.88 3.10 -1.42
C TRP A 388 -21.95 2.01 -1.34
N ASP A 389 -23.19 2.34 -1.69
CA ASP A 389 -24.32 1.42 -1.77
C ASP A 389 -24.33 0.66 -3.12
N ASP A 390 -23.37 -0.25 -3.28
CA ASP A 390 -23.23 -1.09 -4.50
C ASP A 390 -24.49 -1.96 -4.77
N GLY A 391 -25.36 -2.17 -3.77
CA GLY A 391 -26.61 -2.93 -3.90
C GLY A 391 -27.64 -2.29 -4.83
N ASN A 392 -27.43 -1.02 -5.20
CA ASN A 392 -28.30 -0.26 -6.08
C ASN A 392 -27.60 0.16 -7.40
N ALA A 393 -26.41 -0.37 -7.69
CA ALA A 393 -25.66 -0.04 -8.90
C ALA A 393 -26.43 -0.37 -10.20
N ASP A 394 -27.36 -1.33 -10.16
CA ASP A 394 -28.27 -1.67 -11.26
C ASP A 394 -29.48 -0.73 -11.39
N ALA A 395 -29.84 0.04 -10.36
CA ALA A 395 -31.03 0.90 -10.37
C ALA A 395 -30.76 2.34 -10.85
N SER A 396 -29.49 2.76 -10.94
CA SER A 396 -29.16 4.04 -11.58
C SER A 396 -29.25 3.88 -13.10
N ALA A 397 -30.29 4.47 -13.70
CA ALA A 397 -30.41 4.54 -15.15
C ALA A 397 -29.08 5.03 -15.77
N PRO A 398 -28.66 4.53 -16.96
CA PRO A 398 -27.51 5.09 -17.65
C PRO A 398 -27.64 6.61 -17.70
N GLU A 399 -26.72 7.36 -17.07
CA GLU A 399 -26.42 8.69 -17.57
C GLU A 399 -26.19 8.48 -19.07
N ALA A 400 -26.91 9.19 -19.94
CA ALA A 400 -26.78 9.02 -21.38
C ALA A 400 -25.31 9.13 -21.85
N ALA A 401 -24.47 9.80 -21.05
CA ALA A 401 -23.03 9.94 -21.19
C ALA A 401 -22.20 8.65 -20.99
N ASP A 402 -22.76 7.56 -20.44
CA ASP A 402 -22.04 6.30 -20.16
C ASP A 402 -22.39 5.16 -21.14
N ALA A 403 -23.36 5.37 -22.04
CA ALA A 403 -23.77 4.35 -23.01
C ALA A 403 -22.62 3.91 -23.92
N TRP A 404 -21.67 4.81 -24.23
CA TRP A 404 -20.52 4.51 -25.07
C TRP A 404 -19.58 3.46 -24.46
N LEU A 405 -19.56 3.27 -23.13
CA LEU A 405 -18.73 2.24 -22.47
C LEU A 405 -19.14 0.83 -22.89
N HIS A 406 -20.40 0.64 -23.32
CA HIS A 406 -20.91 -0.62 -23.84
C HIS A 406 -20.75 -0.75 -25.36
N HIS A 407 -20.13 0.22 -26.03
CA HIS A 407 -19.86 0.11 -27.47
C HIS A 407 -18.65 -0.80 -27.70
N GLN A 408 -18.77 -1.70 -28.67
CA GLN A 408 -17.71 -2.62 -29.04
C GLN A 408 -16.38 -1.91 -29.35
N ASP A 409 -16.43 -0.81 -30.11
CA ASP A 409 -15.24 -0.05 -30.50
C ASP A 409 -14.49 0.53 -29.30
N ALA A 410 -15.23 0.98 -28.27
CA ALA A 410 -14.64 1.56 -27.07
C ALA A 410 -13.91 0.50 -26.23
N VAL A 411 -14.52 -0.67 -26.08
CA VAL A 411 -13.90 -1.80 -25.36
C VAL A 411 -12.70 -2.34 -26.14
N ASP A 412 -12.81 -2.49 -27.46
CA ASP A 412 -11.72 -2.95 -28.31
C ASP A 412 -10.54 -1.95 -28.31
N GLU A 413 -10.80 -0.64 -28.31
CA GLU A 413 -9.77 0.41 -28.18
C GLU A 413 -9.08 0.36 -26.81
N MET A 414 -9.85 0.13 -25.73
CA MET A 414 -9.28 -0.07 -24.40
C MET A 414 -8.38 -1.31 -24.35
N ILE A 415 -8.85 -2.43 -24.88
CA ILE A 415 -8.07 -3.68 -24.98
C ILE A 415 -6.81 -3.42 -25.81
N ALA A 416 -6.90 -2.70 -26.93
CA ALA A 416 -5.75 -2.34 -27.77
C ALA A 416 -4.69 -1.56 -27.00
N LEU A 417 -5.10 -0.53 -26.26
CA LEU A 417 -4.18 0.32 -25.53
C LEU A 417 -3.46 -0.46 -24.43
N VAL A 418 -4.21 -1.25 -23.65
CA VAL A 418 -3.69 -2.01 -22.51
C VAL A 418 -2.83 -3.18 -23.00
N MET A 419 -3.33 -4.00 -23.92
CA MET A 419 -2.63 -5.18 -24.38
C MET A 419 -1.46 -4.82 -25.29
N GLU A 420 -1.64 -3.98 -26.30
CA GLU A 420 -0.66 -3.84 -27.39
C GLU A 420 0.27 -2.64 -27.27
N ALA A 421 -0.19 -1.53 -26.68
CA ALA A 421 0.53 -0.25 -26.78
C ALA A 421 1.25 0.19 -25.50
N ARG A 422 0.65 -0.02 -24.32
CA ARG A 422 1.08 0.68 -23.10
C ARG A 422 1.11 -0.17 -21.83
N GLY A 423 0.39 -1.28 -21.74
CA GLY A 423 0.35 -2.08 -20.50
C GLY A 423 1.72 -2.66 -20.13
N HIS A 424 2.03 -2.67 -18.84
CA HIS A 424 3.20 -3.37 -18.34
C HIS A 424 3.06 -4.87 -18.55
N ARG A 425 4.16 -5.47 -18.98
CA ARG A 425 4.26 -6.87 -19.34
C ARG A 425 5.32 -7.56 -18.50
N VAL A 426 5.13 -8.85 -18.28
CA VAL A 426 6.04 -9.74 -17.51
C VAL A 426 6.58 -10.83 -18.42
N ALA A 427 7.52 -11.63 -17.90
CA ALA A 427 8.15 -12.74 -18.61
C ALA A 427 8.73 -12.33 -19.98
N GLY A 428 9.65 -11.36 -19.96
CA GLY A 428 10.31 -10.85 -21.17
C GLY A 428 9.39 -10.02 -22.10
N GLY A 429 8.22 -9.60 -21.63
CA GLY A 429 7.27 -8.82 -22.41
C GLY A 429 6.25 -9.65 -23.20
N ASP A 430 6.27 -10.98 -23.06
CA ASP A 430 5.35 -11.85 -23.79
C ASP A 430 3.94 -11.84 -23.16
N TRP A 431 3.88 -11.71 -21.84
CA TRP A 431 2.64 -11.78 -21.10
C TRP A 431 2.26 -10.41 -20.54
N ILE A 432 0.97 -10.08 -20.60
CA ILE A 432 0.46 -8.94 -19.84
C ILE A 432 0.65 -9.22 -18.35
N GLY A 433 1.14 -8.22 -17.61
CA GLY A 433 1.20 -8.30 -16.16
C GLY A 433 -0.21 -8.37 -15.56
N LYS A 434 -0.31 -8.72 -14.27
CA LYS A 434 -1.62 -8.82 -13.61
C LYS A 434 -2.35 -7.47 -13.73
N THR A 435 -3.56 -7.51 -14.27
CA THR A 435 -4.32 -6.32 -14.66
C THR A 435 -5.69 -6.33 -14.00
N LEU A 436 -6.08 -5.21 -13.38
CA LEU A 436 -7.42 -5.01 -12.83
C LEU A 436 -8.20 -4.05 -13.71
N ILE A 437 -9.40 -4.44 -14.12
CA ILE A 437 -10.32 -3.61 -14.89
C ILE A 437 -11.54 -3.31 -14.03
N PHE A 438 -11.78 -2.03 -13.77
CA PHE A 438 -12.92 -1.54 -13.01
C PHE A 438 -14.07 -1.22 -13.96
N ALA A 439 -15.00 -2.15 -14.07
CA ALA A 439 -16.22 -2.02 -14.86
C ALA A 439 -17.32 -1.30 -14.07
N ARG A 440 -18.29 -0.77 -14.81
CA ARG A 440 -19.43 -0.03 -14.24
C ARG A 440 -20.34 -0.94 -13.40
N ASN A 441 -20.81 -2.02 -13.99
CA ASN A 441 -21.71 -3.00 -13.37
C ASN A 441 -21.36 -4.40 -13.90
N HIS A 442 -22.08 -5.40 -13.41
CA HIS A 442 -21.82 -6.80 -13.75
C HIS A 442 -22.08 -7.11 -15.23
N GLY A 443 -23.13 -6.54 -15.83
CA GLY A 443 -23.40 -6.67 -17.27
C GLY A 443 -22.26 -6.11 -18.13
N HIS A 444 -21.71 -4.96 -17.75
CA HIS A 444 -20.54 -4.38 -18.39
C HIS A 444 -19.30 -5.26 -18.23
N ALA A 445 -19.07 -5.80 -17.03
CA ALA A 445 -17.93 -6.69 -16.78
C ALA A 445 -17.97 -7.96 -17.67
N ARG A 446 -19.16 -8.57 -17.81
CA ARG A 446 -19.38 -9.71 -18.73
C ARG A 446 -19.10 -9.32 -20.18
N PHE A 447 -19.60 -8.17 -20.63
CA PHE A 447 -19.35 -7.69 -22.00
C PHE A 447 -17.85 -7.49 -22.27
N ILE A 448 -17.09 -6.92 -21.33
CA ILE A 448 -15.64 -6.78 -21.47
C ILE A 448 -14.97 -8.16 -21.60
N ALA A 449 -15.36 -9.14 -20.78
CA ALA A 449 -14.82 -10.50 -20.85
C ALA A 449 -15.11 -11.17 -22.21
N GLU A 450 -16.34 -11.05 -22.72
CA GLU A 450 -16.72 -11.54 -24.06
C GLU A 450 -15.87 -10.92 -25.17
N ARG A 451 -15.54 -9.62 -25.05
CA ARG A 451 -14.64 -8.94 -25.98
C ARG A 451 -13.19 -9.45 -25.88
N PHE A 452 -12.70 -9.79 -24.69
CA PHE A 452 -11.40 -10.45 -24.55
C PHE A 452 -11.38 -11.81 -25.24
N ASP A 453 -12.43 -12.63 -25.06
CA ASP A 453 -12.51 -13.96 -25.67
C ASP A 453 -12.62 -13.91 -27.19
N ALA A 454 -13.37 -12.93 -27.73
CA ALA A 454 -13.47 -12.70 -29.16
C ALA A 454 -12.12 -12.27 -29.79
N ASN A 455 -11.36 -11.42 -29.09
CA ASN A 455 -10.09 -10.90 -29.59
C ASN A 455 -8.91 -11.86 -29.37
N TYR A 456 -8.97 -12.71 -28.33
CA TYR A 456 -7.90 -13.65 -27.96
C TYR A 456 -8.43 -15.09 -27.73
N PRO A 457 -9.04 -15.73 -28.75
CA PRO A 457 -9.68 -17.04 -28.61
C PRO A 457 -8.72 -18.18 -28.22
N GLN A 458 -7.41 -18.00 -28.44
CA GLN A 458 -6.38 -18.96 -28.08
C GLN A 458 -6.29 -19.25 -26.58
N TYR A 459 -6.77 -18.34 -25.73
CA TYR A 459 -6.80 -18.52 -24.28
C TYR A 459 -8.08 -19.21 -23.79
N LYS A 460 -9.03 -19.54 -24.67
CA LYS A 460 -10.21 -20.35 -24.35
C LYS A 460 -11.02 -19.87 -23.13
N GLY A 461 -11.14 -18.56 -22.92
CA GLY A 461 -11.86 -18.01 -21.75
C GLY A 461 -11.02 -17.89 -20.47
N GLU A 462 -9.74 -18.25 -20.47
CA GLU A 462 -8.92 -18.26 -19.24
C GLU A 462 -8.16 -16.95 -18.99
N LEU A 463 -7.99 -16.09 -20.00
CA LEU A 463 -7.17 -14.87 -19.88
C LEU A 463 -7.78 -13.85 -18.92
N ALA A 464 -9.06 -13.55 -19.12
CA ALA A 464 -9.81 -12.55 -18.38
C ALA A 464 -10.97 -13.20 -17.64
N CYS A 465 -11.15 -12.86 -16.36
CA CYS A 465 -12.26 -13.37 -15.57
C CYS A 465 -13.08 -12.24 -14.96
N VAL A 466 -14.38 -12.48 -14.80
CA VAL A 466 -15.29 -11.57 -14.10
C VAL A 466 -15.34 -11.96 -12.62
N ILE A 467 -14.94 -11.04 -11.74
CA ILE A 467 -14.95 -11.23 -10.28
C ILE A 467 -15.91 -10.22 -9.67
N THR A 468 -17.16 -10.66 -9.48
CA THR A 468 -18.26 -9.90 -8.87
C THR A 468 -18.95 -10.74 -7.78
N TYR A 469 -19.89 -10.13 -7.05
CA TYR A 469 -20.67 -10.81 -6.01
C TYR A 469 -21.58 -11.93 -6.56
N GLU A 470 -21.99 -11.84 -7.83
CA GLU A 470 -22.82 -12.85 -8.49
C GLU A 470 -22.05 -14.11 -8.93
N ALA A 471 -20.71 -14.09 -8.90
CA ALA A 471 -19.89 -15.16 -9.45
C ALA A 471 -19.89 -16.47 -8.63
N GLY A 472 -20.48 -16.47 -7.41
CA GLY A 472 -20.64 -17.65 -6.55
C GLY A 472 -19.34 -18.16 -5.89
N GLN A 473 -18.28 -18.39 -6.67
CA GLN A 473 -16.96 -18.88 -6.21
C GLN A 473 -15.90 -17.77 -6.18
N THR A 474 -16.29 -16.60 -5.71
CA THR A 474 -15.49 -15.38 -5.76
C THR A 474 -14.11 -15.52 -5.10
N GLN A 475 -14.02 -16.15 -3.93
CA GLN A 475 -12.74 -16.30 -3.22
C GLN A 475 -11.74 -17.15 -3.99
N ALA A 476 -12.18 -18.27 -4.58
CA ALA A 476 -11.32 -19.14 -5.37
C ALA A 476 -10.78 -18.42 -6.62
N LEU A 477 -11.57 -17.55 -7.24
CA LEU A 477 -11.14 -16.73 -8.37
C LEU A 477 -10.09 -15.68 -7.96
N VAL A 478 -10.28 -15.05 -6.79
CA VAL A 478 -9.30 -14.11 -6.23
C VAL A 478 -7.99 -14.83 -5.90
N ASP A 479 -8.06 -16.00 -5.28
CA ASP A 479 -6.88 -16.79 -4.94
C ASP A 479 -6.13 -17.24 -6.22
N ALA A 480 -6.86 -17.68 -7.25
CA ALA A 480 -6.27 -18.02 -8.55
C ALA A 480 -5.60 -16.82 -9.23
N PHE A 481 -6.24 -15.65 -9.22
CA PHE A 481 -5.68 -14.41 -9.77
C PHE A 481 -4.43 -13.95 -9.01
N SER A 482 -4.37 -14.19 -7.70
CA SER A 482 -3.25 -13.80 -6.83
C SER A 482 -1.96 -14.59 -7.09
N VAL A 483 -2.03 -15.74 -7.78
CA VAL A 483 -0.84 -16.52 -8.13
C VAL A 483 -0.15 -15.89 -9.35
N ALA A 484 1.10 -15.46 -9.20
CA ALA A 484 1.87 -14.72 -10.19
C ALA A 484 1.82 -15.33 -11.61
N ASP A 485 2.13 -16.63 -11.73
CA ASP A 485 2.26 -17.29 -13.03
C ASP A 485 0.98 -17.98 -13.54
N ARG A 486 -0.11 -17.90 -12.79
CA ARG A 486 -1.36 -18.60 -13.11
C ARG A 486 -2.33 -17.71 -13.87
N MET A 487 -3.14 -18.32 -14.73
CA MET A 487 -4.38 -17.70 -15.22
C MET A 487 -5.41 -17.62 -14.09
N PRO A 488 -6.28 -16.60 -14.05
CA PRO A 488 -6.39 -15.50 -15.01
C PRO A 488 -5.33 -14.41 -14.80
N ARG A 489 -4.97 -13.71 -15.88
CA ARG A 489 -4.04 -12.55 -15.84
C ARG A 489 -4.77 -11.21 -15.74
N ILE A 490 -6.03 -11.18 -16.15
CA ILE A 490 -6.89 -9.99 -16.11
C ILE A 490 -8.11 -10.31 -15.24
N ALA A 491 -8.37 -9.48 -14.23
CA ALA A 491 -9.60 -9.57 -13.44
C ALA A 491 -10.45 -8.32 -13.65
N ILE A 492 -11.71 -8.54 -14.03
CA ILE A 492 -12.70 -7.51 -14.31
C ILE A 492 -13.67 -7.48 -13.12
N SER A 493 -13.78 -6.34 -12.45
CA SER A 493 -14.63 -6.18 -11.28
C SER A 493 -15.62 -5.03 -11.41
N ALA A 494 -16.76 -5.18 -10.76
CA ALA A 494 -17.75 -4.13 -10.55
C ALA A 494 -18.04 -4.05 -9.04
N GLY A 495 -17.15 -3.42 -8.27
CA GLY A 495 -17.34 -3.11 -6.85
C GLY A 495 -16.61 -3.99 -5.84
N LEU A 496 -16.46 -5.27 -6.12
CA LEU A 496 -15.86 -6.20 -5.15
C LEU A 496 -14.34 -5.99 -4.99
N LEU A 497 -13.60 -5.86 -6.09
CA LEU A 497 -12.13 -5.72 -6.04
C LEU A 497 -11.68 -4.27 -5.85
N ASP A 498 -12.61 -3.32 -5.91
CA ASP A 498 -12.39 -1.87 -5.77
C ASP A 498 -11.87 -1.48 -4.36
N ILE A 499 -11.85 -2.44 -3.45
CA ILE A 499 -11.81 -2.24 -1.99
C ILE A 499 -10.51 -2.75 -1.35
N GLY A 500 -9.44 -2.86 -2.14
CA GLY A 500 -8.10 -3.14 -1.62
C GLY A 500 -7.78 -4.63 -1.58
N ILE A 501 -7.88 -5.29 -2.74
CA ILE A 501 -7.23 -6.58 -2.93
C ILE A 501 -5.73 -6.47 -2.69
N ALA A 502 -5.15 -7.55 -2.17
CA ALA A 502 -3.74 -7.65 -1.80
C ALA A 502 -2.98 -8.51 -2.82
N VAL A 503 -2.78 -8.00 -4.04
CA VAL A 503 -2.01 -8.71 -5.08
C VAL A 503 -0.85 -7.80 -5.51
N PRO A 504 0.36 -7.99 -4.93
CA PRO A 504 1.55 -7.22 -5.26
C PRO A 504 1.89 -7.17 -6.76
N GLU A 505 1.55 -8.23 -7.49
CA GLU A 505 1.87 -8.45 -8.91
C GLU A 505 1.05 -7.57 -9.86
N VAL A 506 0.00 -6.88 -9.37
CA VAL A 506 -0.84 -5.99 -10.20
C VAL A 506 -0.03 -4.79 -10.65
N VAL A 507 0.16 -4.66 -11.96
CA VAL A 507 0.94 -3.57 -12.60
C VAL A 507 0.12 -2.67 -13.51
N ASN A 508 -1.12 -3.07 -13.82
CA ASN A 508 -2.04 -2.29 -14.65
C ASN A 508 -3.39 -2.14 -13.96
N LEU A 509 -3.87 -0.91 -13.83
CA LEU A 509 -5.19 -0.55 -13.32
C LEU A 509 -5.97 0.18 -14.42
N VAL A 510 -7.13 -0.33 -14.80
CA VAL A 510 -7.95 0.23 -15.88
C VAL A 510 -9.25 0.75 -15.29
N PHE A 511 -9.39 2.07 -15.24
CA PHE A 511 -10.62 2.75 -14.85
C PHE A 511 -11.53 2.86 -16.06
N PHE A 512 -12.45 1.89 -16.19
CA PHE A 512 -13.48 1.84 -17.22
C PHE A 512 -14.88 2.09 -16.62
N ARG A 513 -14.91 2.96 -15.62
CA ARG A 513 -16.08 3.52 -14.95
C ARG A 513 -15.77 4.92 -14.44
N ARG A 514 -16.80 5.75 -14.29
CA ARG A 514 -16.72 6.98 -13.51
C ARG A 514 -16.68 6.63 -12.03
N VAL A 515 -15.83 7.32 -11.28
CA VAL A 515 -15.67 7.20 -9.84
C VAL A 515 -15.99 8.57 -9.25
N ARG A 516 -17.07 8.64 -8.49
CA ARG A 516 -17.58 9.88 -7.89
C ARG A 516 -17.15 10.05 -6.43
N SER A 517 -16.63 9.00 -5.78
CA SER A 517 -16.07 9.08 -4.43
C SER A 517 -14.54 9.12 -4.44
N ARG A 518 -13.98 10.14 -3.77
CA ARG A 518 -12.52 10.29 -3.65
C ARG A 518 -11.89 9.16 -2.85
N THR A 519 -12.61 8.64 -1.84
CA THR A 519 -12.14 7.50 -1.03
C THR A 519 -12.06 6.24 -1.87
N ARG A 520 -13.12 5.92 -2.65
CA ARG A 520 -13.14 4.75 -3.54
C ARG A 520 -12.02 4.84 -4.57
N PHE A 521 -11.82 6.02 -5.17
CA PHE A 521 -10.75 6.27 -6.13
C PHE A 521 -9.35 5.92 -5.59
N TRP A 522 -8.96 6.47 -4.44
CA TRP A 522 -7.63 6.19 -3.86
C TRP A 522 -7.46 4.74 -3.39
N ARG A 523 -8.55 4.08 -3.01
CA ARG A 523 -8.51 2.63 -2.71
C ARG A 523 -8.27 1.79 -3.95
N MET A 524 -8.92 2.12 -5.06
CA MET A 524 -8.72 1.45 -6.35
C MET A 524 -7.28 1.63 -6.84
N VAL A 525 -6.70 2.84 -6.73
CA VAL A 525 -5.29 3.08 -7.02
C VAL A 525 -4.39 2.25 -6.11
N GLY A 526 -4.70 2.22 -4.81
CA GLY A 526 -3.93 1.47 -3.82
C GLY A 526 -3.95 -0.07 -3.97
N CYS A 527 -4.80 -0.64 -4.84
CA CYS A 527 -4.74 -2.06 -5.19
C CYS A 527 -3.46 -2.43 -5.92
N GLY A 528 -2.85 -1.48 -6.65
CA GLY A 528 -1.68 -1.72 -7.48
C GLY A 528 -0.37 -1.13 -6.97
N THR A 529 -0.36 -0.33 -5.91
CA THR A 529 0.86 0.38 -5.44
C THR A 529 1.78 -0.48 -4.55
N ARG A 530 1.47 -1.75 -4.30
CA ARG A 530 2.32 -2.61 -3.48
C ARG A 530 3.60 -3.01 -4.24
N PRO A 531 4.77 -3.01 -3.60
CA PRO A 531 6.02 -3.47 -4.21
C PRO A 531 5.98 -4.99 -4.41
N CYS A 532 6.67 -5.47 -5.45
CA CYS A 532 6.80 -6.89 -5.77
C CYS A 532 8.23 -7.13 -6.26
N GLN A 533 8.97 -7.98 -5.57
CA GLN A 533 10.35 -8.32 -5.92
C GLN A 533 10.39 -9.27 -7.11
N ASP A 534 11.43 -9.15 -7.95
CA ASP A 534 11.68 -10.02 -9.10
C ASP A 534 10.53 -10.13 -10.12
N LEU A 535 9.59 -9.18 -10.15
CA LEU A 535 8.37 -9.25 -10.96
C LEU A 535 8.64 -9.33 -12.48
N TYR A 536 9.62 -8.58 -12.97
CA TYR A 536 9.98 -8.58 -14.39
C TYR A 536 11.07 -9.59 -14.74
N GLY A 537 11.65 -10.23 -13.71
CA GLY A 537 12.75 -11.17 -13.79
C GLY A 537 13.69 -11.01 -12.59
N PRO A 538 14.68 -11.90 -12.44
CA PRO A 538 15.59 -11.87 -11.28
C PRO A 538 16.37 -10.55 -11.18
N GLY A 539 16.26 -9.86 -10.05
CA GLY A 539 16.82 -8.53 -9.78
C GLY A 539 16.04 -7.36 -10.38
N GLN A 540 14.88 -7.61 -11.00
CA GLN A 540 14.03 -6.59 -11.64
C GLN A 540 12.69 -6.48 -10.92
N ASP A 541 12.71 -5.69 -9.85
CA ASP A 541 11.55 -5.41 -9.03
C ASP A 541 10.54 -4.51 -9.74
N LYS A 542 9.30 -4.56 -9.28
CA LYS A 542 8.23 -3.65 -9.68
C LYS A 542 8.62 -2.19 -9.38
N GLN A 543 8.60 -1.35 -10.40
CA GLN A 543 9.00 0.06 -10.29
C GLN A 543 7.82 1.02 -10.11
N ASP A 544 6.66 0.65 -10.65
CA ASP A 544 5.46 1.50 -10.73
C ASP A 544 4.20 0.66 -11.00
N VAL A 545 3.07 1.34 -11.09
CA VAL A 545 1.80 0.80 -11.58
C VAL A 545 1.18 1.75 -12.59
N LEU A 546 0.70 1.25 -13.72
CA LEU A 546 0.01 2.07 -14.72
C LEU A 546 -1.46 2.23 -14.38
N VAL A 547 -1.94 3.46 -14.45
CA VAL A 547 -3.35 3.83 -14.28
C VAL A 547 -3.89 4.34 -15.61
N PHE A 548 -4.70 3.52 -16.26
CA PHE A 548 -5.41 3.88 -17.48
C PHE A 548 -6.77 4.48 -17.13
N ASP A 549 -6.97 5.76 -17.44
CA ASP A 549 -8.19 6.48 -17.09
C ASP A 549 -9.02 6.82 -18.34
N PHE A 550 -10.03 5.99 -18.62
CA PHE A 550 -10.95 6.16 -19.75
C PHE A 550 -12.17 7.05 -19.40
N CYS A 551 -12.35 7.38 -18.12
CA CYS A 551 -13.51 8.15 -17.65
C CYS A 551 -13.13 9.51 -17.06
N ARG A 552 -11.85 9.89 -17.13
CA ARG A 552 -11.32 11.18 -16.66
C ARG A 552 -11.51 11.40 -15.15
N ASN A 553 -11.43 10.33 -14.38
CA ASN A 553 -11.46 10.36 -12.91
C ASN A 553 -10.31 11.20 -12.33
N LEU A 554 -9.12 11.13 -12.93
CA LEU A 554 -7.93 11.88 -12.48
C LEU A 554 -8.18 13.39 -12.57
N ALA A 555 -8.73 13.84 -13.68
CA ALA A 555 -9.09 15.25 -13.89
C ALA A 555 -10.22 15.69 -12.94
N PHE A 556 -11.16 14.80 -12.62
CA PHE A 556 -12.24 15.07 -11.69
C PHE A 556 -11.75 15.28 -10.25
N PHE A 557 -10.68 14.57 -9.84
CA PHE A 557 -10.07 14.65 -8.50
C PHE A 557 -8.80 15.53 -8.42
N ASN A 558 -8.48 16.32 -9.45
CA ASN A 558 -7.28 17.18 -9.51
C ASN A 558 -5.96 16.41 -9.28
N VAL A 559 -5.84 15.20 -9.83
CA VAL A 559 -4.60 14.43 -9.78
C VAL A 559 -3.80 14.69 -11.04
N ASP A 560 -2.80 15.57 -10.93
CA ASP A 560 -1.85 15.85 -12.00
C ASP A 560 -0.79 14.75 -12.07
N SER A 561 -0.83 13.99 -13.14
CA SER A 561 0.24 13.06 -13.51
C SER A 561 0.16 12.90 -15.02
N GLU A 562 1.26 13.17 -15.71
CA GLU A 562 1.48 12.66 -17.05
C GLU A 562 2.72 11.78 -16.97
N ALA A 563 2.55 10.48 -17.21
CA ALA A 563 3.71 9.64 -17.46
C ALA A 563 4.36 10.13 -18.77
N ALA A 564 5.62 10.59 -18.68
CA ALA A 564 6.46 10.76 -19.85
C ALA A 564 6.37 9.47 -20.69
N ALA A 565 6.15 9.61 -22.00
CA ALA A 565 5.96 8.48 -22.89
C ALA A 565 7.19 7.55 -22.84
N GLN A 566 7.09 6.48 -22.05
CA GLN A 566 8.10 5.45 -22.01
C GLN A 566 7.85 4.49 -23.17
N THR A 567 8.88 4.31 -23.99
CA THR A 567 8.88 3.26 -24.99
C THR A 567 8.96 1.92 -24.27
N LEU A 568 7.92 1.10 -24.37
CA LEU A 568 7.96 -0.25 -23.83
C LEU A 568 9.10 -1.04 -24.46
N PRO A 569 9.82 -1.88 -23.70
CA PRO A 569 10.79 -2.80 -24.28
C PRO A 569 10.09 -3.73 -25.27
N THR A 570 10.78 -4.08 -26.36
CA THR A 570 10.23 -4.98 -27.38
C THR A 570 10.01 -6.37 -26.78
N PRO A 571 8.81 -6.96 -26.85
CA PRO A 571 8.54 -8.32 -26.36
C PRO A 571 9.50 -9.37 -26.90
N LEU A 572 9.83 -10.37 -26.07
CA LEU A 572 10.73 -11.47 -26.41
C LEU A 572 10.27 -12.22 -27.68
N GLY A 573 8.99 -12.55 -27.79
CA GLY A 573 8.42 -13.18 -28.98
C GLY A 573 8.60 -12.35 -30.26
N GLN A 574 8.45 -11.03 -30.15
CA GLN A 574 8.69 -10.11 -31.27
C GLN A 574 10.17 -10.05 -31.66
N ARG A 575 11.09 -10.07 -30.68
CA ARG A 575 12.54 -10.11 -30.91
C ARG A 575 12.95 -11.43 -31.59
N VAL A 576 12.41 -12.57 -31.13
CA VAL A 576 12.63 -13.89 -31.76
C VAL A 576 12.10 -13.92 -33.19
N PHE A 577 10.92 -13.36 -33.44
CA PHE A 577 10.36 -13.26 -34.79
C PHE A 577 11.27 -12.43 -35.71
N ARG A 578 11.72 -11.26 -35.25
CA ARG A 578 12.65 -10.40 -36.00
C ARG A 578 13.99 -11.08 -36.27
N ALA A 579 14.57 -11.75 -35.27
CA ALA A 579 15.83 -12.47 -35.42
C ALA A 579 15.72 -13.62 -36.44
N ARG A 580 14.62 -14.38 -36.43
CA ARG A 580 14.33 -15.42 -37.43
C ARG A 580 14.13 -14.85 -38.83
N LEU A 581 13.43 -13.73 -38.93
CA LEU A 581 13.21 -13.04 -40.21
C LEU A 581 14.53 -12.54 -40.81
N GLU A 582 15.40 -11.94 -39.99
CA GLU A 582 16.73 -11.56 -40.43
C GLU A 582 17.55 -12.79 -40.85
N LEU A 583 17.52 -13.86 -40.06
CA LEU A 583 18.24 -15.09 -40.36
C LEU A 583 17.81 -15.68 -41.72
N LEU A 584 16.50 -15.71 -41.99
CA LEU A 584 15.95 -16.17 -43.28
C LEU A 584 16.48 -15.37 -44.47
N THR A 585 16.46 -14.03 -44.38
CA THR A 585 16.96 -13.15 -45.47
C THR A 585 18.47 -13.28 -45.68
N ARG A 586 19.24 -13.45 -44.60
CA ARG A 586 20.70 -13.63 -44.70
C ARG A 586 21.05 -14.96 -45.38
N LEU A 587 20.34 -16.03 -45.05
CA LEU A 587 20.50 -17.33 -45.70
C LEU A 587 20.22 -17.29 -47.21
N GLN A 588 19.29 -16.44 -47.67
CA GLN A 588 18.99 -16.24 -49.10
C GLN A 588 20.12 -15.51 -49.85
N THR A 589 20.78 -14.55 -49.20
CA THR A 589 21.83 -13.73 -49.82
C THR A 589 23.23 -14.36 -49.83
N ARG A 590 23.45 -15.46 -49.09
CA ARG A 590 24.75 -16.16 -49.04
C ARG A 590 24.68 -17.65 -49.44
N PRO A 591 24.65 -17.99 -50.74
CA PRO A 591 24.75 -19.37 -51.18
C PRO A 591 26.07 -19.63 -51.92
N ALA A 592 27.07 -20.21 -51.22
CA ALA A 592 28.13 -21.11 -51.76
C ALA A 592 29.39 -21.21 -50.86
N ALA A 593 29.82 -20.13 -50.19
CA ALA A 593 31.15 -20.06 -49.57
C ALA A 593 31.24 -20.63 -48.13
N LEU A 594 30.10 -20.93 -47.48
CA LEU A 594 30.03 -21.51 -46.13
C LEU A 594 29.72 -23.02 -46.12
N CYS A 595 29.70 -23.66 -47.30
CA CYS A 595 29.83 -25.11 -47.40
C CYS A 595 31.27 -25.49 -47.03
N VAL A 596 31.63 -25.35 -45.75
CA VAL A 596 32.74 -26.12 -45.20
C VAL A 596 32.37 -27.57 -45.50
N GLN A 597 33.28 -28.35 -46.11
CA GLN A 597 33.13 -29.80 -46.16
C GLN A 597 32.95 -30.28 -44.73
N GLU A 598 31.70 -30.55 -44.34
CA GLU A 598 31.37 -30.91 -42.96
C GLU A 598 32.02 -32.26 -42.66
N ALA A 599 33.16 -32.22 -41.96
CA ALA A 599 33.60 -33.37 -41.18
C ALA A 599 32.43 -33.72 -40.26
N ARG A 600 31.94 -34.97 -40.35
CA ARG A 600 30.88 -35.53 -39.51
C ARG A 600 31.04 -34.97 -38.08
N ALA A 601 30.13 -34.10 -37.67
CA ALA A 601 30.17 -33.56 -36.32
C ALA A 601 30.15 -34.74 -35.34
N SER A 602 31.07 -34.75 -34.37
CA SER A 602 31.17 -35.82 -33.34
C SER A 602 29.88 -36.05 -32.57
N TYR A 603 28.94 -35.10 -32.63
CA TYR A 603 27.70 -35.10 -31.87
C TYR A 603 26.47 -34.92 -32.77
N GLY A 604 26.29 -35.77 -33.79
CA GLY A 604 25.06 -35.90 -34.60
C GLY A 604 25.01 -35.04 -35.86
N ASN A 605 24.08 -35.33 -36.79
CA ASN A 605 23.96 -34.62 -38.07
C ASN A 605 23.26 -33.26 -37.91
N PRO A 606 23.94 -32.11 -38.16
CA PRO A 606 23.28 -30.81 -38.20
C PRO A 606 22.34 -30.71 -39.41
N PRO A 607 21.28 -29.88 -39.35
CA PRO A 607 20.40 -29.66 -40.50
C PRO A 607 21.18 -29.00 -41.64
N THR A 608 20.85 -29.32 -42.89
CA THR A 608 21.45 -28.64 -44.05
C THR A 608 21.03 -27.16 -44.09
N PRO A 609 21.77 -26.27 -44.77
CA PRO A 609 21.37 -24.87 -44.92
C PRO A 609 19.97 -24.71 -45.53
N ALA A 610 19.62 -25.56 -46.50
CA ALA A 610 18.29 -25.59 -47.12
C ALA A 610 17.21 -26.01 -46.12
N ALA A 611 17.46 -27.06 -45.32
CA ALA A 611 16.52 -27.48 -44.28
C ALA A 611 16.33 -26.42 -43.19
N LEU A 612 17.40 -25.72 -42.79
CA LEU A 612 17.32 -24.61 -41.84
C LEU A 612 16.49 -23.45 -42.40
N HIS A 613 16.70 -23.08 -43.68
CA HIS A 613 15.90 -22.06 -44.35
C HIS A 613 14.41 -22.44 -44.38
N ASP A 614 14.10 -23.66 -44.84
CA ASP A 614 12.72 -24.17 -44.92
C ASP A 614 12.04 -24.23 -43.55
N ASP A 615 12.76 -24.65 -42.50
CA ASP A 615 12.26 -24.70 -41.13
C ASP A 615 11.92 -23.29 -40.59
N ILE A 616 12.78 -22.30 -40.84
CA ILE A 616 12.55 -20.91 -40.42
C ILE A 616 11.37 -20.31 -41.21
N ALA A 617 11.34 -20.51 -42.53
CA ALA A 617 10.25 -20.06 -43.39
C ALA A 617 8.92 -20.68 -42.96
N HIS A 618 8.91 -21.98 -42.66
CA HIS A 618 7.72 -22.67 -42.16
C HIS A 618 7.26 -22.13 -40.81
N TRP A 619 8.20 -21.87 -39.88
CA TRP A 619 7.86 -21.29 -38.59
C TRP A 619 7.24 -19.89 -38.73
N LEU A 620 7.86 -19.00 -39.50
CA LEU A 620 7.37 -17.63 -39.72
C LEU A 620 6.01 -17.62 -40.45
N HIS A 621 5.86 -18.47 -41.48
CA HIS A 621 4.59 -18.68 -42.17
C HIS A 621 3.50 -19.11 -41.21
N ARG A 622 3.76 -20.12 -40.35
CA ARG A 622 2.79 -20.63 -39.39
C ARG A 622 2.34 -19.52 -38.43
N GLN A 623 3.26 -18.70 -37.92
CA GLN A 623 2.95 -17.55 -37.07
C GLN A 623 1.97 -16.59 -37.75
N VAL A 624 2.32 -16.11 -38.95
CA VAL A 624 1.52 -15.12 -39.68
C VAL A 624 0.17 -15.70 -40.15
N ALA A 625 0.15 -16.94 -40.64
CA ALA A 625 -1.07 -17.60 -41.10
C ALA A 625 -2.07 -17.89 -39.96
N SER A 626 -1.61 -17.86 -38.70
CA SER A 626 -2.46 -18.05 -37.52
C SER A 626 -2.99 -16.76 -36.89
N MET A 627 -2.69 -15.60 -37.47
CA MET A 627 -3.22 -14.32 -37.01
C MET A 627 -4.70 -14.21 -37.40
N SER A 628 -5.59 -14.06 -36.40
CA SER A 628 -7.03 -13.97 -36.63
C SER A 628 -7.40 -12.61 -37.25
N THR A 629 -8.10 -12.61 -38.38
CA THR A 629 -8.60 -11.39 -39.04
C THR A 629 -9.68 -10.67 -38.23
N ASP A 630 -10.30 -11.36 -37.27
CA ASP A 630 -11.33 -10.79 -36.42
C ASP A 630 -10.75 -9.91 -35.30
N ASN A 631 -9.48 -10.14 -34.93
CA ASN A 631 -8.77 -9.34 -33.95
C ASN A 631 -8.53 -7.92 -34.49
N PHE A 632 -8.85 -6.90 -33.69
CA PHE A 632 -8.77 -5.50 -34.11
C PHE A 632 -7.35 -5.06 -34.54
N ALA A 633 -6.30 -5.54 -33.86
CA ALA A 633 -4.91 -5.15 -34.14
C ALA A 633 -4.41 -5.75 -35.45
N VAL A 634 -4.80 -7.01 -35.71
CA VAL A 634 -4.54 -7.72 -36.97
C VAL A 634 -5.31 -7.06 -38.11
N ARG A 635 -6.60 -6.76 -37.90
CA ARG A 635 -7.48 -6.10 -38.88
C ARG A 635 -6.92 -4.75 -39.34
N ALA A 636 -6.44 -3.93 -38.41
CA ALA A 636 -5.84 -2.63 -38.72
C ALA A 636 -4.59 -2.74 -39.64
N LYS A 637 -3.88 -3.88 -39.59
CA LYS A 637 -2.66 -4.12 -40.37
C LYS A 637 -2.84 -5.18 -41.47
N HIS A 638 -4.07 -5.54 -41.81
CA HIS A 638 -4.39 -6.61 -42.76
C HIS A 638 -3.64 -6.50 -44.10
N ARG A 639 -3.43 -5.28 -44.61
CA ARG A 639 -2.67 -5.03 -45.85
C ARG A 639 -1.26 -5.62 -45.85
N TYR A 640 -0.62 -5.69 -44.69
CA TYR A 640 0.74 -6.21 -44.52
C TYR A 640 0.79 -7.71 -44.29
N ILE A 641 -0.35 -8.34 -43.99
CA ILE A 641 -0.45 -9.75 -43.59
C ILE A 641 -0.87 -10.61 -44.78
N GLY A 642 -1.87 -10.14 -45.54
CA GLY A 642 -2.51 -10.90 -46.63
C GLY A 642 -1.54 -11.59 -47.61
N PRO A 643 -0.46 -10.93 -48.09
CA PRO A 643 0.50 -11.56 -48.99
C PRO A 643 1.25 -12.76 -48.38
N TYR A 644 1.44 -12.76 -47.05
CA TYR A 644 2.30 -13.72 -46.34
C TYR A 644 1.52 -14.84 -45.64
N THR A 645 0.19 -14.89 -45.80
CA THR A 645 -0.61 -16.06 -45.42
C THR A 645 -0.30 -17.28 -46.30
N ARG A 646 0.23 -17.05 -47.51
CA ARG A 646 0.63 -18.08 -48.47
C ARG A 646 2.06 -18.54 -48.22
N ARG A 647 2.32 -19.85 -48.33
CA ARG A 647 3.63 -20.44 -48.03
C ARG A 647 4.70 -20.01 -49.05
N GLU A 648 4.31 -19.82 -50.31
CA GLU A 648 5.21 -19.46 -51.41
C GLU A 648 5.91 -18.12 -51.17
N ALA A 649 5.24 -17.18 -50.49
CA ALA A 649 5.78 -15.86 -50.18
C ALA A 649 7.01 -15.88 -49.26
N TRP A 650 7.24 -16.98 -48.53
CA TRP A 650 8.36 -17.13 -47.59
C TRP A 650 9.61 -17.75 -48.22
N GLN A 651 9.51 -18.27 -49.46
CA GLN A 651 10.65 -18.89 -50.13
C GLN A 651 11.72 -17.86 -50.50
N HIS A 652 11.31 -16.68 -50.97
CA HIS A 652 12.18 -15.58 -51.38
C HIS A 652 11.63 -14.25 -50.86
N LEU A 653 12.33 -13.62 -49.91
CA LEU A 653 11.92 -12.36 -49.29
C LEU A 653 12.93 -11.27 -49.66
N SER A 654 12.44 -10.16 -50.23
CA SER A 654 13.29 -8.99 -50.43
C SER A 654 13.59 -8.28 -49.09
N PRO A 655 14.72 -7.55 -48.99
CA PRO A 655 15.03 -6.79 -47.77
C PRO A 655 13.95 -5.78 -47.38
N ALA A 656 13.28 -5.15 -48.36
CA ALA A 656 12.18 -4.22 -48.12
C ALA A 656 10.96 -4.92 -47.48
N GLN A 657 10.58 -6.09 -48.01
CA GLN A 657 9.50 -6.91 -47.47
C GLN A 657 9.79 -7.39 -46.04
N ALA A 658 11.03 -7.77 -45.75
CA ALA A 658 11.44 -8.15 -44.41
C ALA A 658 11.39 -6.98 -43.42
N ALA A 659 11.77 -5.76 -43.84
CA ALA A 659 11.64 -4.57 -43.00
C ALA A 659 10.16 -4.26 -42.67
N GLU A 660 9.26 -4.32 -43.65
CA GLU A 660 7.82 -4.11 -43.44
C GLU A 660 7.22 -5.15 -42.47
N LEU A 661 7.59 -6.43 -42.61
CA LEU A 661 7.19 -7.49 -41.69
C LEU A 661 7.72 -7.27 -40.27
N ALA A 662 8.98 -6.84 -40.14
CA ALA A 662 9.60 -6.54 -38.85
C ALA A 662 8.93 -5.35 -38.15
N GLU A 663 8.49 -4.34 -38.89
CA GLU A 663 7.84 -3.15 -38.35
C GLU A 663 6.36 -3.39 -38.01
N HIS A 664 5.60 -3.95 -38.96
CA HIS A 664 4.15 -3.98 -38.85
C HIS A 664 3.59 -5.30 -38.32
N VAL A 665 4.23 -6.44 -38.60
CA VAL A 665 3.66 -7.78 -38.34
C VAL A 665 4.26 -8.47 -37.12
N SER A 666 5.54 -8.27 -36.82
CA SER A 666 6.29 -9.02 -35.80
C SER A 666 5.73 -9.01 -34.37
N GLY A 667 4.93 -8.01 -34.01
CA GLY A 667 4.32 -7.86 -32.68
C GLY A 667 2.82 -8.16 -32.63
N LEU A 668 2.21 -8.66 -33.71
CA LEU A 668 0.78 -8.92 -33.75
C LEU A 668 0.40 -10.22 -33.03
N PRO A 669 -0.78 -10.27 -32.38
CA PRO A 669 -1.22 -11.46 -31.67
C PRO A 669 -1.52 -12.62 -32.63
N THR A 670 -1.07 -13.81 -32.26
CA THR A 670 -1.27 -15.06 -33.01
C THR A 670 -2.14 -16.03 -32.22
N THR A 671 -2.94 -16.85 -32.91
CA THR A 671 -3.72 -17.91 -32.24
C THR A 671 -2.90 -19.14 -31.86
N LEU A 672 -1.65 -19.23 -32.33
CA LEU A 672 -0.73 -20.26 -31.90
C LEU A 672 -0.33 -20.07 -30.44
N ARG A 673 -0.45 -21.16 -29.69
CA ARG A 673 0.01 -21.23 -28.31
C ARG A 673 1.45 -21.72 -28.31
N ASP A 674 2.39 -20.86 -27.91
CA ASP A 674 3.76 -21.28 -27.60
C ASP A 674 3.84 -21.60 -26.09
N ASP A 675 3.53 -22.84 -25.73
CA ASP A 675 3.63 -23.36 -24.35
C ASP A 675 5.08 -23.50 -23.85
N SER A 676 6.07 -23.03 -24.62
CA SER A 676 7.46 -23.06 -24.19
C SER A 676 7.70 -22.14 -22.99
N ASP A 677 8.61 -22.54 -22.09
CA ASP A 677 9.10 -21.70 -20.98
C ASP A 677 9.79 -20.42 -21.53
N GLU A 678 9.71 -19.32 -20.79
CA GLU A 678 10.46 -18.09 -21.06
C GLU A 678 11.96 -18.38 -21.21
N ALA A 679 12.52 -19.23 -20.35
CA ALA A 679 13.93 -19.63 -20.42
C ALA A 679 14.27 -20.25 -21.80
N ALA A 680 13.37 -21.06 -22.36
CA ALA A 680 13.55 -21.67 -23.67
C ALA A 680 13.52 -20.62 -24.80
N ARG A 681 12.67 -19.60 -24.69
CA ARG A 681 12.62 -18.49 -25.65
C ARG A 681 13.84 -17.56 -25.57
N ARG A 682 14.37 -17.32 -24.37
CA ARG A 682 15.63 -16.57 -24.20
C ARG A 682 16.82 -17.32 -24.78
N VAL A 683 16.90 -18.64 -24.57
CA VAL A 683 17.91 -19.50 -25.23
C VAL A 683 17.77 -19.42 -26.74
N ASP A 684 16.55 -19.53 -27.28
CA ASP A 684 16.27 -19.34 -28.69
C ASP A 684 16.84 -18.03 -29.23
N LEU A 685 16.54 -16.91 -28.57
CA LEU A 685 17.00 -15.60 -29.01
C LEU A 685 18.53 -15.48 -28.98
N LEU A 686 19.18 -15.94 -27.90
CA LEU A 686 20.64 -15.92 -27.79
C LEU A 686 21.31 -16.72 -28.91
N MET A 687 20.80 -17.92 -29.19
CA MET A 687 21.35 -18.77 -30.25
C MET A 687 21.11 -18.16 -31.64
N LEU A 688 19.94 -17.55 -31.87
CA LEU A 688 19.66 -16.80 -33.12
C LEU A 688 20.61 -15.61 -33.29
N CYS A 689 20.87 -14.85 -32.23
CA CYS A 689 21.85 -13.75 -32.26
C CYS A 689 23.26 -14.24 -32.57
N LEU A 690 23.69 -15.36 -31.97
CA LEU A 690 24.99 -15.98 -32.26
C LEU A 690 25.09 -16.44 -33.72
N GLN A 691 24.04 -17.06 -34.27
CA GLN A 691 23.97 -17.43 -35.68
C GLN A 691 24.09 -16.20 -36.60
N LEU A 692 23.42 -15.10 -36.25
CA LEU A 692 23.51 -13.85 -37.00
C LEU A 692 24.92 -13.26 -36.96
N CYS A 693 25.64 -13.30 -35.84
CA CYS A 693 27.05 -12.87 -35.79
C CYS A 693 27.92 -13.66 -36.77
N VAL A 694 27.79 -15.00 -36.77
CA VAL A 694 28.52 -15.88 -37.70
C VAL A 694 28.18 -15.55 -39.16
N LEU A 695 26.90 -15.34 -39.47
CA LEU A 695 26.46 -14.99 -40.83
C LEU A 695 26.79 -13.55 -41.25
N ARG A 696 27.05 -12.65 -40.32
CA ARG A 696 27.58 -11.30 -40.61
C ARG A 696 29.11 -11.31 -40.76
N GLY A 697 29.79 -12.37 -40.31
CA GLY A 697 31.25 -12.43 -40.25
C GLY A 697 31.82 -11.60 -39.09
N GLU A 698 31.02 -11.36 -38.06
CA GLU A 698 31.39 -10.61 -36.87
C GLU A 698 31.79 -11.58 -35.75
N PRO A 699 32.85 -11.28 -34.96
CA PRO A 699 33.18 -12.11 -33.82
C PRO A 699 32.05 -12.09 -32.80
N ALA A 700 31.57 -13.28 -32.41
CA ALA A 700 30.53 -13.40 -31.40
C ALA A 700 31.02 -12.82 -30.06
N PRO A 701 30.33 -11.79 -29.50
CA PRO A 701 30.78 -11.13 -28.28
C PRO A 701 30.61 -12.05 -27.06
N GLU A 702 31.51 -11.96 -26.09
CA GLU A 702 31.48 -12.80 -24.88
C GLU A 702 30.19 -12.65 -24.07
N ARG A 703 29.51 -11.50 -24.17
CA ARG A 703 28.19 -11.28 -23.55
C ARG A 703 27.10 -12.24 -24.03
N LEU A 704 27.21 -12.78 -25.26
CA LEU A 704 26.26 -13.74 -25.81
C LEU A 704 26.69 -15.19 -25.53
N LYS A 705 28.00 -15.47 -25.45
CA LYS A 705 28.53 -16.81 -25.16
C LYS A 705 28.45 -17.17 -23.68
N THR A 706 28.78 -16.22 -22.80
CA THR A 706 28.84 -16.43 -21.34
C THR A 706 27.53 -16.98 -20.76
N PRO A 707 26.34 -16.45 -21.10
CA PRO A 707 25.07 -16.99 -20.63
C PRO A 707 24.83 -18.43 -21.11
N VAL A 708 25.16 -18.74 -22.37
CA VAL A 708 25.00 -20.10 -22.91
C VAL A 708 25.93 -21.09 -22.21
N ARG A 709 27.18 -20.69 -21.95
CA ARG A 709 28.14 -21.49 -21.16
C ARG A 709 27.65 -21.72 -19.73
N SER A 710 27.05 -20.69 -19.12
CA SER A 710 26.48 -20.79 -17.78
C SER A 710 25.29 -21.75 -17.73
N VAL A 711 24.36 -21.66 -18.69
CA VAL A 711 23.27 -22.64 -18.85
C VAL A 711 23.82 -24.06 -18.99
N ALA A 712 24.84 -24.26 -19.82
CA ALA A 712 25.45 -25.58 -19.98
C ALA A 712 26.05 -26.11 -18.65
N ARG A 713 26.74 -25.25 -17.87
CA ARG A 713 27.27 -25.61 -16.55
C ARG A 713 26.18 -25.90 -15.53
N ALA A 714 25.12 -25.11 -15.50
CA ALA A 714 23.98 -25.31 -14.60
C ALA A 714 23.25 -26.63 -14.92
N LEU A 715 23.08 -26.96 -16.20
CA LEU A 715 22.54 -28.25 -16.61
C LEU A 715 23.47 -29.40 -16.20
N LEU A 716 24.79 -29.28 -16.37
CA LEU A 716 25.76 -30.31 -15.94
C LEU A 716 25.72 -30.58 -14.42
N ALA A 717 25.31 -29.62 -13.60
CA ALA A 717 25.10 -29.85 -12.17
C ALA A 717 23.89 -30.75 -11.88
N GLN A 718 23.00 -30.98 -12.84
CA GLN A 718 21.77 -31.77 -12.71
C GLN A 718 21.82 -33.12 -13.46
N THR A 719 22.99 -33.76 -13.50
CA THR A 719 23.20 -35.07 -14.16
C THR A 719 22.37 -36.23 -13.57
N CYS A 720 21.71 -36.01 -12.43
CA CYS A 720 20.70 -36.91 -11.90
C CYS A 720 19.49 -37.07 -12.85
N HIS A 721 19.11 -36.03 -13.61
CA HIS A 721 18.02 -36.07 -14.57
C HIS A 721 18.42 -36.83 -15.86
N PRO A 722 17.69 -37.88 -16.30
CA PRO A 722 18.07 -38.69 -17.47
C PRO A 722 18.32 -37.89 -18.75
N ALA A 723 17.42 -36.94 -19.08
CA ALA A 723 17.55 -36.12 -20.29
C ALA A 723 18.80 -35.22 -20.32
N VAL A 724 19.34 -34.86 -19.15
CA VAL A 724 20.59 -34.09 -19.02
C VAL A 724 21.79 -35.02 -19.12
N ARG A 725 21.71 -36.19 -18.45
CA ARG A 725 22.76 -37.21 -18.46
C ARG A 725 23.09 -37.68 -19.86
N ASP A 726 22.07 -37.92 -20.68
CA ASP A 726 22.19 -38.35 -22.08
C ASP A 726 22.91 -37.31 -22.96
N GLN A 727 23.01 -36.06 -22.51
CA GLN A 727 23.66 -34.95 -23.20
C GLN A 727 24.92 -34.42 -22.50
N ALA A 728 25.38 -35.07 -21.42
CA ALA A 728 26.42 -34.54 -20.54
C ALA A 728 27.78 -34.30 -21.23
N GLU A 729 28.20 -35.21 -22.11
CA GLU A 729 29.45 -35.08 -22.86
C GLU A 729 29.42 -33.84 -23.77
N TRP A 730 28.30 -33.65 -24.46
CA TRP A 730 28.09 -32.50 -25.33
C TRP A 730 27.95 -31.18 -24.54
N LEU A 731 27.22 -31.18 -23.42
CA LEU A 731 27.11 -30.01 -22.54
C LEU A 731 28.49 -29.60 -21.99
N THR A 732 29.36 -30.56 -21.69
CA THR A 732 30.75 -30.31 -21.25
C THR A 732 31.54 -29.60 -22.34
N ALA A 733 31.41 -30.04 -23.59
CA ALA A 733 32.03 -29.37 -24.73
C ALA A 733 31.50 -27.93 -24.91
N LEU A 734 30.18 -27.72 -24.82
CA LEU A 734 29.55 -26.41 -24.96
C LEU A 734 29.96 -25.42 -23.86
N ALA A 735 30.23 -25.91 -22.64
CA ALA A 735 30.72 -25.11 -21.51
C ALA A 735 32.20 -24.67 -21.66
N GLY A 736 32.99 -25.41 -22.45
CA GLY A 736 34.40 -25.15 -22.74
C GLY A 736 34.62 -24.06 -23.79
N GLU A 737 35.82 -23.46 -23.82
CA GLU A 737 36.15 -22.38 -24.78
C GLU A 737 36.46 -22.89 -26.18
N GLY A 738 37.04 -24.10 -26.27
CA GLY A 738 37.45 -24.71 -27.54
C GLY A 738 36.29 -25.01 -28.50
N TRP A 739 35.05 -25.10 -28.03
CA TRP A 739 33.89 -25.30 -28.92
C TRP A 739 33.54 -24.03 -29.71
N TRP A 740 33.89 -22.85 -29.20
CA TRP A 740 33.44 -21.56 -29.75
C TRP A 740 34.38 -20.95 -30.79
N SER A 741 35.60 -21.49 -30.99
CA SER A 741 36.57 -20.95 -31.95
C SER A 741 36.13 -21.11 -33.41
N ASP A 742 35.46 -22.23 -33.73
CA ASP A 742 35.09 -22.62 -35.08
C ASP A 742 33.59 -22.96 -35.23
N ALA A 743 32.75 -22.44 -34.32
CA ALA A 743 31.33 -22.76 -34.28
C ALA A 743 30.59 -22.25 -35.54
N SER A 744 30.03 -23.17 -36.33
CA SER A 744 29.22 -22.83 -37.50
C SER A 744 27.78 -22.46 -37.14
N ALA A 745 27.07 -21.74 -38.01
CA ALA A 745 25.66 -21.41 -37.82
C ALA A 745 24.77 -22.67 -37.64
N LEU A 746 25.15 -23.78 -38.29
CA LEU A 746 24.43 -25.06 -38.20
C LEU A 746 24.72 -25.79 -36.89
N GLN A 747 25.95 -25.72 -36.36
CA GLN A 747 26.28 -26.23 -35.03
C GLN A 747 25.55 -25.45 -33.94
N LEU A 748 25.43 -24.12 -34.09
CA LEU A 748 24.63 -23.28 -33.21
C LEU A 748 23.13 -23.63 -33.28
N GLU A 749 22.60 -23.98 -34.47
CA GLU A 749 21.22 -24.44 -34.59
C GLU A 749 20.99 -25.76 -33.85
N GLN A 750 21.93 -26.70 -34.01
CA GLN A 750 21.86 -27.99 -33.32
C GLN A 750 21.93 -27.80 -31.80
N ALA A 751 22.76 -26.89 -31.33
CA ALA A 751 22.82 -26.52 -29.93
C ALA A 751 21.52 -25.88 -29.42
N ARG A 752 20.89 -25.00 -30.20
CA ARG A 752 19.58 -24.41 -29.87
C ARG A 752 18.51 -25.49 -29.68
N ARG A 753 18.41 -26.45 -30.61
CA ARG A 753 17.42 -27.55 -30.56
C ARG A 753 17.61 -28.46 -29.34
N ARG A 754 18.85 -28.64 -28.90
CA ARG A 754 19.20 -29.47 -27.73
C ARG A 754 19.02 -28.77 -26.40
N LEU A 755 19.40 -27.49 -26.31
CA LEU A 755 19.21 -26.69 -25.09
C LEU A 755 17.74 -26.36 -24.82
N ARG A 756 16.95 -26.08 -25.86
CA ARG A 756 15.55 -25.68 -25.72
C ARG A 756 14.71 -26.59 -24.79
N PRO A 757 14.66 -27.93 -24.98
CA PRO A 757 13.87 -28.80 -24.10
C PRO A 757 14.43 -28.88 -22.67
N LEU A 758 15.72 -28.59 -22.46
CA LEU A 758 16.37 -28.63 -21.15
C LEU A 758 16.25 -27.30 -20.40
N ALA A 759 15.86 -26.21 -21.06
CA ALA A 759 15.87 -24.86 -20.50
C ALA A 759 15.01 -24.69 -19.24
N HIS A 760 13.94 -25.47 -19.06
CA HIS A 760 13.09 -25.41 -17.87
C HIS A 760 13.80 -25.92 -16.60
N LEU A 761 14.84 -26.74 -16.76
CA LEU A 761 15.58 -27.36 -15.65
C LEU A 761 16.63 -26.43 -15.02
N ILE A 762 16.97 -25.31 -15.65
CA ILE A 762 18.05 -24.44 -15.16
C ILE A 762 17.69 -23.74 -13.84
N ASP A 763 18.70 -23.50 -13.01
CA ASP A 763 18.56 -22.82 -11.71
C ASP A 763 18.34 -21.30 -11.83
N ALA A 764 18.04 -20.66 -10.70
CA ALA A 764 17.75 -19.23 -10.65
C ALA A 764 18.93 -18.33 -11.07
N GLU A 765 20.17 -18.78 -10.84
CA GLU A 765 21.36 -18.03 -11.22
C GLU A 765 21.57 -18.04 -12.74
N ALA A 766 21.42 -19.21 -13.38
CA ALA A 766 21.45 -19.33 -14.83
C ALA A 766 20.30 -18.55 -15.48
N ARG A 767 19.09 -18.56 -14.89
CA ARG A 767 17.96 -17.71 -15.34
C ARG A 767 18.30 -16.22 -15.27
N ARG A 768 18.96 -15.78 -14.19
CA ARG A 768 19.41 -14.39 -14.05
C ARG A 768 20.41 -14.00 -15.14
N GLN A 769 21.41 -14.86 -15.40
CA GLN A 769 22.40 -14.58 -16.44
C GLN A 769 21.79 -14.57 -17.85
N LEU A 770 20.81 -15.44 -18.12
CA LEU A 770 20.02 -15.39 -19.35
C LEU A 770 19.25 -14.06 -19.46
N ALA A 771 18.65 -13.58 -18.35
CA ALA A 771 17.88 -12.35 -18.36
C ALA A 771 18.74 -11.10 -18.57
N CYS A 772 19.96 -11.06 -18.01
CA CYS A 772 20.89 -9.95 -18.14
C CYS A 772 21.53 -9.83 -19.54
N ALA A 773 21.52 -10.91 -20.34
CA ALA A 773 22.08 -10.91 -21.68
C ALA A 773 21.27 -10.09 -22.70
N ASP A 774 20.03 -9.75 -22.36
CA ASP A 774 19.03 -9.14 -23.25
C ASP A 774 19.12 -7.62 -23.42
N CYS A 775 20.08 -6.95 -22.77
CA CYS A 775 20.23 -5.50 -22.87
C CYS A 775 21.09 -5.06 -24.06
N ALA A 776 20.49 -5.00 -25.27
CA ALA A 776 20.89 -4.06 -26.34
C ALA A 776 19.87 -4.05 -27.49
N ASP A 777 18.71 -3.44 -27.28
CA ASP A 777 17.92 -2.83 -28.36
C ASP A 777 18.06 -1.30 -28.26
N THR A 778 19.28 -0.78 -28.45
CA THR A 778 19.48 0.64 -28.78
C THR A 778 19.42 0.80 -30.29
N VAL A 779 18.30 1.33 -30.76
CA VAL A 779 18.07 1.79 -32.14
C VAL A 779 19.05 2.94 -32.45
N GLY A 780 20.01 2.69 -33.34
CA GLY A 780 20.83 3.69 -34.04
C GLY A 780 21.73 4.58 -33.18
N PRO A 781 22.76 5.24 -33.77
CA PRO A 781 23.47 6.28 -33.04
C PRO A 781 22.53 7.47 -32.91
N THR A 782 21.94 7.63 -31.72
CA THR A 782 21.47 8.94 -31.28
C THR A 782 22.70 9.83 -31.33
N ARG A 783 22.83 10.64 -32.39
CA ARG A 783 23.65 11.83 -32.32
C ARG A 783 23.07 12.61 -31.15
N GLU A 784 23.79 12.61 -30.04
CA GLU A 784 23.60 13.62 -29.01
C GLU A 784 23.81 14.97 -29.72
N ILE A 785 22.72 15.55 -30.21
CA ILE A 785 22.66 16.99 -30.36
C ILE A 785 22.72 17.46 -28.93
N THR A 786 23.92 17.88 -28.52
CA THR A 786 24.09 18.66 -27.30
C THR A 786 23.22 19.89 -27.50
N VAL A 787 22.01 19.85 -26.94
CA VAL A 787 21.22 21.04 -26.70
C VAL A 787 22.06 21.83 -25.70
N THR A 788 22.79 22.80 -26.23
CA THR A 788 23.47 23.82 -25.44
C THR A 788 22.38 24.61 -24.73
N ALA A 789 21.92 24.10 -23.59
CA ALA A 789 21.21 24.90 -22.63
C ALA A 789 22.24 25.91 -22.09
N CYS A 790 22.16 27.14 -22.59
CA CYS A 790 22.73 28.29 -21.92
C CYS A 790 22.20 28.31 -20.48
N ALA A 791 23.07 27.93 -19.54
CA ALA A 791 22.97 28.30 -18.15
C ALA A 791 24.34 28.84 -17.75
N ASP A 792 24.36 30.13 -17.38
CA ASP A 792 25.51 30.85 -16.84
C ASP A 792 25.88 30.31 -15.45
N GLY A 793 26.40 29.08 -15.42
CA GLY A 793 27.01 28.46 -14.26
C GLY A 793 28.53 28.55 -14.37
N THR A 794 29.19 29.03 -13.32
CA THR A 794 30.66 28.99 -13.19
C THR A 794 31.19 27.58 -13.45
N GLY A 795 32.42 27.43 -13.99
CA GLY A 795 32.99 26.13 -14.39
C GLY A 795 32.93 25.02 -13.32
N PHE A 796 32.85 25.40 -12.04
CA PHE A 796 32.74 24.49 -10.91
C PHE A 796 31.36 23.80 -10.80
N GLU A 797 30.26 24.45 -11.17
CA GLU A 797 28.94 23.76 -11.19
C GLU A 797 28.85 22.75 -12.33
N ARG A 798 29.52 23.01 -13.46
CA ARG A 798 29.68 22.04 -14.56
C ARG A 798 30.51 20.83 -14.13
N PHE A 799 31.58 21.06 -13.35
CA PHE A 799 32.33 19.97 -12.71
C PHE A 799 31.44 19.16 -11.75
N ARG A 800 30.71 19.83 -10.86
CA ARG A 800 29.84 19.16 -9.86
C ARG A 800 28.76 18.29 -10.50
N THR A 801 28.18 18.76 -11.61
CA THR A 801 27.17 18.02 -12.39
C THR A 801 27.75 16.79 -13.07
N ARG A 802 28.91 16.94 -13.73
CA ARG A 802 29.64 15.83 -14.37
C ARG A 802 30.09 14.80 -13.34
N ALA A 803 30.61 15.24 -12.19
CA ALA A 803 30.99 14.36 -11.09
C ALA A 803 29.79 13.55 -10.58
N ARG A 804 28.64 14.19 -10.36
CA ARG A 804 27.44 13.49 -9.90
C ARG A 804 26.96 12.44 -10.90
N GLN A 805 26.99 12.74 -12.20
CA GLN A 805 26.62 11.79 -13.25
C GLN A 805 27.60 10.61 -13.31
N PHE A 806 28.90 10.90 -13.30
CA PHE A 806 29.96 9.89 -13.33
C PHE A 806 29.87 8.92 -12.15
N LEU A 807 29.70 9.46 -10.94
CA LEU A 807 29.61 8.67 -9.70
C LEU A 807 28.39 7.74 -9.69
N ARG A 808 27.27 8.14 -10.30
CA ARG A 808 26.08 7.28 -10.44
C ARG A 808 26.30 6.09 -11.38
N THR A 809 27.05 6.29 -12.46
CA THR A 809 27.36 5.21 -13.41
C THR A 809 28.36 4.19 -12.84
N HIS A 810 29.13 4.59 -11.82
CA HIS A 810 30.19 3.77 -11.22
C HIS A 810 29.92 3.33 -9.77
N ASP A 811 28.65 3.21 -9.35
CA ASP A 811 28.24 2.85 -7.98
C ASP A 811 28.79 1.48 -7.49
N HIS A 812 29.25 0.63 -8.41
CA HIS A 812 29.88 -0.67 -8.12
C HIS A 812 31.31 -0.57 -7.55
N LEU A 813 31.92 0.62 -7.55
CA LEU A 813 33.29 0.81 -7.08
C LEU A 813 33.39 0.61 -5.55
N PRO A 814 34.38 -0.15 -5.04
CA PRO A 814 34.56 -0.40 -3.62
C PRO A 814 34.66 0.89 -2.78
N THR A 815 35.34 1.92 -3.29
CA THR A 815 35.49 3.22 -2.61
C THR A 815 34.16 3.96 -2.45
N LEU A 816 33.28 3.90 -3.46
CA LEU A 816 31.96 4.54 -3.40
C LEU A 816 31.01 3.76 -2.49
N ARG A 817 31.07 2.43 -2.52
CA ARG A 817 30.36 1.56 -1.58
C ARG A 817 30.75 1.87 -0.13
N LYS A 818 32.04 1.99 0.17
CA LYS A 818 32.54 2.40 1.51
C LYS A 818 31.98 3.76 1.93
N LEU A 819 31.98 4.74 1.02
CA LEU A 819 31.44 6.08 1.27
C LEU A 819 29.93 6.06 1.58
N ARG A 820 29.15 5.25 0.86
CA ARG A 820 27.70 5.11 1.05
C ARG A 820 27.33 4.37 2.33
N HIS A 821 28.06 3.32 2.69
CA HIS A 821 27.75 2.52 3.88
C HIS A 821 28.46 2.98 5.17
N ASN A 822 28.95 4.22 5.19
CA ASN A 822 29.62 4.80 6.36
C ASN A 822 30.84 3.98 6.85
N GLU A 823 31.61 3.39 5.94
CA GLU A 823 32.86 2.68 6.23
C GLU A 823 34.07 3.64 6.18
N PRO A 824 35.14 3.40 6.96
CA PRO A 824 36.32 4.26 6.94
C PRO A 824 37.10 4.15 5.61
N LEU A 825 37.51 5.29 5.06
CA LEU A 825 38.36 5.35 3.87
C LEU A 825 39.85 5.35 4.23
N THR A 826 40.65 4.66 3.42
CA THR A 826 42.12 4.74 3.45
C THR A 826 42.65 5.84 2.54
N THR A 827 43.90 6.26 2.75
CA THR A 827 44.59 7.22 1.86
C THR A 827 44.74 6.70 0.43
N ALA A 828 44.90 5.38 0.26
CA ALA A 828 44.94 4.73 -1.06
C ALA A 828 43.57 4.80 -1.78
N ASP A 829 42.47 4.63 -1.04
CA ASP A 829 41.11 4.74 -1.60
C ASP A 829 40.85 6.15 -2.16
N LEU A 830 41.30 7.20 -1.45
CA LEU A 830 41.17 8.59 -1.89
C LEU A 830 42.05 8.91 -3.10
N ALA A 831 43.30 8.43 -3.11
CA ALA A 831 44.21 8.61 -4.24
C ALA A 831 43.67 7.95 -5.52
N GLY A 832 43.11 6.74 -5.39
CA GLY A 832 42.45 6.05 -6.49
C GLY A 832 41.23 6.84 -7.01
N LEU A 833 40.39 7.35 -6.11
CA LEU A 833 39.20 8.14 -6.49
C LEU A 833 39.58 9.44 -7.21
N GLU A 834 40.63 10.12 -6.76
CA GLU A 834 41.17 11.31 -7.41
C GLU A 834 41.69 10.99 -8.81
N GLN A 835 42.49 9.93 -8.96
CA GLN A 835 43.03 9.52 -10.24
C GLN A 835 41.92 9.17 -11.24
N MET A 836 40.86 8.50 -10.79
CA MET A 836 39.71 8.16 -11.63
C MET A 836 38.97 9.41 -12.14
N LEU A 837 38.70 10.38 -11.27
CA LEU A 837 38.03 11.63 -11.67
C LEU A 837 38.84 12.44 -12.68
N VAL A 838 40.17 12.34 -12.66
CA VAL A 838 41.07 12.99 -13.63
C VAL A 838 41.13 12.21 -14.95
N VAL A 839 41.33 10.90 -14.88
CA VAL A 839 41.50 10.04 -16.07
C VAL A 839 40.25 10.03 -16.94
N ASP A 840 39.06 10.00 -16.34
CA ASP A 840 37.79 9.99 -17.06
C ASP A 840 37.31 11.40 -17.45
N GLY A 841 38.15 12.42 -17.29
CA GLY A 841 37.89 13.78 -17.75
C GLY A 841 36.74 14.49 -17.01
N VAL A 842 36.39 14.01 -15.82
CA VAL A 842 35.28 14.54 -15.01
C VAL A 842 35.59 15.94 -14.48
N GLY A 843 36.84 16.19 -14.09
CA GLY A 843 37.36 17.50 -13.68
C GLY A 843 38.87 17.62 -13.82
N SER A 844 39.36 18.85 -13.87
CA SER A 844 40.80 19.13 -13.81
C SER A 844 41.34 18.94 -12.39
N GLY A 845 42.66 18.79 -12.23
CA GLY A 845 43.29 18.77 -10.91
C GLY A 845 42.94 20.02 -10.07
N GLU A 846 42.80 21.18 -10.70
CA GLU A 846 42.39 22.43 -10.04
C GLU A 846 40.94 22.39 -9.53
N ASP A 847 40.03 21.73 -10.25
CA ASP A 847 38.63 21.55 -9.83
C ASP A 847 38.54 20.63 -8.60
N ILE A 848 39.35 19.57 -8.57
CA ILE A 848 39.42 18.63 -7.46
C ILE A 848 40.02 19.29 -6.21
N ASP A 849 41.09 20.08 -6.37
CA ASP A 849 41.67 20.85 -5.27
C ASP A 849 40.71 21.92 -4.73
N ARG A 850 39.92 22.53 -5.63
CA ARG A 850 38.84 23.44 -5.24
C ARG A 850 37.76 22.71 -4.45
N ALA A 851 37.35 21.52 -4.86
CA ALA A 851 36.38 20.68 -4.14
C ALA A 851 36.90 20.23 -2.76
N ARG A 852 38.18 19.86 -2.68
CA ARG A 852 38.86 19.49 -1.44
C ARG A 852 38.84 20.66 -0.43
N ARG A 853 39.13 21.88 -0.89
CA ARG A 853 39.07 23.09 -0.04
C ARG A 853 37.65 23.46 0.38
N ALA A 854 36.68 23.35 -0.52
CA ALA A 854 35.30 23.75 -0.25
C ALA A 854 34.58 22.83 0.75
N SER A 855 34.84 21.52 0.71
CA SER A 855 34.16 20.54 1.57
C SER A 855 35.02 20.00 2.72
N GLY A 856 36.28 20.45 2.84
CA GLY A 856 37.21 19.98 3.86
C GLY A 856 37.74 18.55 3.63
N GLY A 857 37.71 18.08 2.38
CA GLY A 857 38.18 16.74 2.00
C GLY A 857 37.47 16.20 0.75
N LEU A 858 38.20 15.43 -0.08
CA LEU A 858 37.65 14.88 -1.33
C LEU A 858 36.55 13.84 -1.04
N GLY A 859 36.73 12.99 -0.03
CA GLY A 859 35.71 12.00 0.36
C GLY A 859 34.43 12.63 0.92
N ILE A 860 34.53 13.76 1.64
CA ILE A 860 33.35 14.53 2.11
C ILE A 860 32.61 15.12 0.91
N PHE A 861 33.34 15.72 -0.03
CA PHE A 861 32.75 16.28 -1.26
C PHE A 861 31.98 15.22 -2.05
N VAL A 862 32.62 14.08 -2.32
CA VAL A 862 32.00 12.99 -3.07
C VAL A 862 30.78 12.44 -2.35
N ARG A 863 30.86 12.24 -1.02
CA ARG A 863 29.72 11.80 -0.21
C ARG A 863 28.56 12.79 -0.26
N GLY A 864 28.84 14.08 -0.31
CA GLY A 864 27.83 15.13 -0.48
C GLY A 864 27.06 15.07 -1.80
N LEU A 865 27.61 14.41 -2.83
CA LEU A 865 26.96 14.24 -4.13
C LEU A 865 26.12 12.96 -4.23
N ILE A 866 26.55 11.89 -3.55
CA ILE A 866 25.92 10.56 -3.60
C ILE A 866 24.99 10.26 -2.43
N GLY A 867 25.15 10.96 -1.30
CA GLY A 867 24.37 10.71 -0.07
C GLY A 867 24.90 9.54 0.76
N LEU A 868 24.31 9.34 1.95
CA LEU A 868 24.57 8.18 2.79
C LEU A 868 23.46 7.14 2.57
N ASP A 869 23.79 5.85 2.64
CA ASP A 869 22.76 4.80 2.65
C ASP A 869 21.88 4.93 3.92
N ARG A 870 20.56 4.80 3.77
CA ARG A 870 19.62 5.01 4.89
C ARG A 870 19.83 4.00 6.01
N ALA A 871 20.05 2.72 5.68
CA ALA A 871 20.31 1.70 6.70
C ALA A 871 21.63 1.98 7.44
N ALA A 872 22.66 2.45 6.73
CA ALA A 872 23.92 2.87 7.34
C ALA A 872 23.77 4.13 8.23
N ALA A 873 22.94 5.10 7.82
CA ALA A 873 22.62 6.29 8.60
C ALA A 873 21.90 5.91 9.91
N THR A 874 20.84 5.09 9.80
CA THR A 874 20.09 4.60 10.96
C THR A 874 20.97 3.76 11.89
N ALA A 875 21.80 2.86 11.33
CA ALA A 875 22.74 2.06 12.12
C ALA A 875 23.77 2.93 12.86
N ALA A 876 24.26 4.00 12.25
CA ALA A 876 25.19 4.93 12.89
C ALA A 876 24.57 5.70 14.06
N LEU A 877 23.25 5.89 14.05
CA LEU A 877 22.47 6.56 15.11
C LEU A 877 21.80 5.56 16.07
N SER A 878 21.93 4.24 15.84
CA SER A 878 21.26 3.20 16.62
C SER A 878 21.57 3.23 18.13
N GLY A 879 22.75 3.67 18.54
CA GLY A 879 23.11 3.85 19.95
C GLY A 879 22.35 4.97 20.66
N ILE A 880 21.74 5.88 19.91
CA ILE A 880 20.86 6.95 20.41
C ILE A 880 19.39 6.51 20.32
N ILE A 881 19.06 5.66 19.34
CA ILE A 881 17.77 4.98 19.16
C ILE A 881 17.66 3.77 20.13
N GLY A 882 18.27 3.86 21.31
CA GLY A 882 18.29 2.77 22.31
C GLY A 882 16.89 2.37 22.80
N SER A 883 16.81 1.24 23.50
CA SER A 883 15.58 0.54 23.93
C SER A 883 14.58 1.31 24.82
N GLU A 884 14.76 2.61 25.00
CA GLU A 884 13.82 3.49 25.69
C GLU A 884 12.76 4.02 24.73
N ALA A 885 11.54 4.20 25.23
CA ALA A 885 10.41 4.69 24.45
C ALA A 885 10.61 6.18 24.10
N MET A 886 11.07 6.47 22.88
CA MET A 886 11.11 7.84 22.34
C MET A 886 9.70 8.39 22.10
N THR A 887 9.51 9.69 22.33
CA THR A 887 8.28 10.43 21.96
C THR A 887 8.15 10.57 20.44
N ALA A 888 6.98 10.95 19.93
CA ALA A 888 6.78 11.15 18.50
C ALA A 888 7.71 12.23 17.92
N ASP A 889 7.81 13.38 18.61
CA ASP A 889 8.66 14.51 18.20
C ASP A 889 10.15 14.14 18.21
N GLN A 890 10.61 13.40 19.23
CA GLN A 890 11.99 12.90 19.29
C GLN A 890 12.30 11.98 18.10
N ARG A 891 11.37 11.10 17.73
CA ARG A 891 11.57 10.18 16.61
C ARG A 891 11.57 10.91 15.27
N GLU A 892 10.64 11.82 15.07
CA GLU A 892 10.56 12.66 13.88
C GLU A 892 11.83 13.52 13.71
N PHE A 893 12.36 14.06 14.81
CA PHE A 893 13.62 14.79 14.80
C PHE A 893 14.80 13.92 14.33
N ILE A 894 14.92 12.68 14.83
CA ILE A 894 15.95 11.74 14.37
C ILE A 894 15.74 11.36 12.90
N ASP A 895 14.51 11.14 12.46
CA ASP A 895 14.19 10.82 11.07
C ASP A 895 14.58 11.97 10.12
N LEU A 896 14.36 13.22 10.52
CA LEU A 896 14.84 14.39 9.77
C LEU A 896 16.38 14.43 9.68
N VAL A 897 17.09 14.05 10.75
CA VAL A 897 18.56 13.92 10.73
C VAL A 897 18.98 12.80 9.76
N VAL A 898 18.33 11.63 9.81
CA VAL A 898 18.58 10.51 8.89
C VAL A 898 18.31 10.92 7.44
N MET A 899 17.21 11.62 7.18
CA MET A 899 16.85 12.13 5.85
C MET A 899 17.91 13.11 5.34
N HIS A 900 18.38 14.02 6.19
CA HIS A 900 19.44 14.96 5.83
C HIS A 900 20.75 14.23 5.50
N LEU A 901 21.15 13.25 6.31
CA LEU A 901 22.33 12.42 6.04
C LEU A 901 22.18 11.61 4.75
N THR A 902 20.98 11.11 4.46
CA THR A 902 20.69 10.35 3.23
C THR A 902 20.81 11.25 2.00
N GLY A 903 20.31 12.50 2.07
CA GLY A 903 20.36 13.44 0.94
C GLY A 903 21.71 14.15 0.75
N HIS A 904 22.42 14.49 1.83
CA HIS A 904 23.61 15.34 1.82
C HIS A 904 24.89 14.64 2.29
N GLY A 905 24.82 13.38 2.72
CA GLY A 905 25.96 12.52 3.08
C GLY A 905 26.64 12.84 4.41
N THR A 906 26.64 14.10 4.84
CA THR A 906 27.17 14.58 6.12
C THR A 906 26.30 15.71 6.66
N MET A 907 26.35 15.93 7.97
CA MET A 907 25.61 17.00 8.64
C MET A 907 26.52 17.70 9.63
N ASP A 908 26.53 19.03 9.62
CA ASP A 908 27.20 19.80 10.66
C ASP A 908 26.31 19.91 11.91
N ALA A 909 26.91 19.90 13.10
CA ALA A 909 26.17 19.98 14.36
C ALA A 909 25.34 21.27 14.46
N ALA A 910 25.81 22.38 13.87
CA ALA A 910 25.06 23.63 13.82
C ALA A 910 23.71 23.48 13.08
N ARG A 911 23.58 22.52 12.16
CA ARG A 911 22.33 22.28 11.41
C ARG A 911 21.20 21.74 12.29
N LEU A 912 21.52 21.15 13.46
CA LEU A 912 20.54 20.70 14.43
C LEU A 912 19.69 21.86 15.01
N TYR A 913 20.20 23.09 14.93
CA TYR A 913 19.56 24.31 15.42
C TYR A 913 19.01 25.18 14.28
N ALA A 914 18.69 24.59 13.13
CA ALA A 914 18.13 25.30 11.98
C ALA A 914 16.93 24.54 11.38
N SER A 915 16.04 25.27 10.69
CA SER A 915 14.91 24.67 9.97
C SER A 915 15.41 23.68 8.91
N PRO A 916 14.80 22.49 8.77
CA PRO A 916 13.48 22.09 9.29
C PRO A 916 13.44 21.51 10.72
N LEU A 917 14.59 21.28 11.37
CA LEU A 917 14.63 20.63 12.69
C LEU A 917 14.07 21.51 13.81
N THR A 918 14.23 22.83 13.69
CA THR A 918 13.68 23.80 14.65
C THR A 918 12.16 23.95 14.55
N ASP A 919 11.55 23.46 13.47
CA ASP A 919 10.09 23.53 13.28
C ASP A 919 9.38 22.52 14.21
N ILE A 920 10.08 21.43 14.56
CA ILE A 920 9.66 20.45 15.58
C ILE A 920 10.11 20.91 16.97
N ALA A 921 11.35 21.37 17.11
CA ALA A 921 11.96 21.76 18.38
C ALA A 921 12.48 23.20 18.33
N PRO A 922 11.72 24.20 18.79
CA PRO A 922 12.11 25.61 18.67
C PRO A 922 13.46 25.97 19.33
N GLN A 923 13.89 25.18 20.32
CA GLN A 923 15.17 25.33 21.02
C GLN A 923 16.25 24.37 20.50
N GLY A 924 16.00 23.69 19.38
CA GLY A 924 16.86 22.63 18.85
C GLY A 924 16.79 21.34 19.65
N PRO A 925 17.78 20.44 19.53
CA PRO A 925 17.76 19.13 20.17
C PRO A 925 17.72 19.19 21.71
N ASP A 926 18.18 20.29 22.33
CA ASP A 926 18.17 20.49 23.79
C ASP A 926 16.75 20.57 24.37
N GLY A 927 15.75 20.93 23.55
CA GLY A 927 14.35 20.95 23.97
C GLY A 927 13.66 19.59 23.92
N LEU A 928 14.25 18.61 23.23
CA LEU A 928 13.66 17.29 23.02
C LEU A 928 14.43 16.17 23.72
N PHE A 929 15.75 16.28 23.85
CA PHE A 929 16.61 15.21 24.32
C PHE A 929 17.35 15.60 25.60
N ALA A 930 17.68 14.62 26.43
CA ALA A 930 18.58 14.83 27.56
C ALA A 930 19.98 15.28 27.07
N PRO A 931 20.72 16.12 27.82
CA PRO A 931 22.02 16.63 27.38
C PRO A 931 23.01 15.54 26.92
N GLU A 932 23.02 14.39 27.62
CA GLU A 932 23.85 13.23 27.29
C GLU A 932 23.53 12.65 25.90
N MET A 933 22.25 12.64 25.52
CA MET A 933 21.80 12.19 24.21
C MET A 933 22.13 13.21 23.11
N VAL A 934 22.06 14.51 23.41
CA VAL A 934 22.48 15.56 22.47
C VAL A 934 23.98 15.44 22.20
N ASP A 935 24.79 15.23 23.23
CA ASP A 935 26.23 14.99 23.09
C ASP A 935 26.53 13.73 22.28
N ALA A 936 25.77 12.65 22.50
CA ALA A 936 25.87 11.43 21.71
C ALA A 936 25.52 11.66 20.24
N LEU A 937 24.47 12.43 19.94
CA LEU A 937 24.06 12.81 18.58
C LEU A 937 25.14 13.61 17.88
N VAL A 938 25.67 14.64 18.52
CA VAL A 938 26.77 15.46 17.99
C VAL A 938 28.02 14.60 17.75
N THR A 939 28.32 13.68 18.67
CA THR A 939 29.45 12.75 18.53
C THR A 939 29.27 11.79 17.36
N ALA A 940 28.06 11.25 17.16
CA ALA A 940 27.75 10.40 16.02
C ALA A 940 27.90 11.16 14.69
N LEU A 941 27.40 12.39 14.58
CA LEU A 941 27.56 13.23 13.39
C LEU A 941 29.04 13.52 13.08
N ARG A 942 29.84 13.84 14.10
CA ARG A 942 31.29 14.03 13.94
C ARG A 942 31.97 12.75 13.45
N ARG A 943 31.60 11.58 13.99
CA ARG A 943 32.13 10.28 13.57
C ARG A 943 31.79 9.95 12.11
N ILE A 944 30.54 10.19 11.70
CA ILE A 944 30.10 10.01 10.31
C ILE A 944 30.93 10.89 9.38
N LYS A 945 31.10 12.18 9.72
CA LYS A 945 31.92 13.12 8.93
C LYS A 945 33.39 12.68 8.88
N ALA A 946 33.97 12.24 9.99
CA ALA A 946 35.37 11.81 10.07
C ALA A 946 35.67 10.59 9.17
N ARG A 947 34.75 9.61 9.09
CA ARG A 947 34.92 8.45 8.20
C ARG A 947 35.02 8.82 6.71
N ALA A 948 34.67 10.05 6.34
CA ALA A 948 34.79 10.57 4.97
C ALA A 948 36.14 11.22 4.65
N GLY A 949 36.85 11.68 5.68
CA GLY A 949 38.02 12.55 5.52
C GLY A 949 39.34 11.82 5.26
N ALA A 950 39.34 10.49 5.33
CA ALA A 950 40.50 9.63 5.62
C ALA A 950 41.10 9.88 7.01
N THR A 951 41.44 8.78 7.68
CA THR A 951 42.28 8.75 8.88
C THR A 951 43.62 8.15 8.54
#